data_AF-D9PWB5-F1
#
_entry.id   AF-D9PWB5-F1
#
_cell.length_a   1.000
_cell.length_b   1.000
_cell.length_c   1.000
_cell.angle_alpha   90.00
_cell.angle_beta   90.00
_cell.angle_gamma   90.00
#
_symmetry.space_group_name_H-M   'P 1'
#
loop_
_entity.id
_entity.type
_entity.pdbx_description
1 polymer ?
#
loop_
_entity_poly.entity_id
_entity_poly.type
_entity_poly.pdbx_seq_one_letter_code
_entity_poly.pdbx_strand_id
1 'polypeptide(L)'
;MIRNMKVLVLGAGNAGRPAARLLRHLGNSVLVNDLRELDELPPKARKRIDEMKREGVRFRLGGHRIEDMLWADAVFVSPSIPSDAPVRGMLESVEKDLIHITTSDIGRVLNQLIGIPMVGVAGTDGKTTTTNMIDHILSSRYRTVSFSSIQDSLVIEGLVELVVNGDVSNRDMAVFELPHGTIRMADGLEIVAGVVTNLTPDHMDEFRDYDEYIERNFSIKNLIAPEGVLVLCGDDPVIAGLLDDLEVKSVVYGLGNERKVEFMDRTFSGSAEPQVSATDIDLMGLEGSEFTLKVSEIPTALCSMCGSLNCGEHDGVIHIGPLTERIKLRVPGLFNVENALAAITVALVLGFDIRDIKNALEEFRGIKGRFEFIDQVDGVPVYMDAAHNPESMEKLFEGIEFKGRLIISLDNPDTLTVRDKYRIGQILGERADVLIVSGKNETTGKIDMEAASEVEGGAGRDKTIKTESVYDSIRRALEIAEKGDTVLHLGPGVVNAYDNVRDDIERAIESMRDSIVVLGGCGNVGSLMARNLRARGYRVIVSDLKESTPLEDVFREEGIELDLGGHSMDVLRRAGTIAITPALENNRRVLDLISGLDADVIGVEDVLNMCPVEKPVVGVTGTNGKTTTTGILKSIIRAAGKTVPEHHLSIQGNTELVPALQARLPGDVAVVEIGTFGRRGEIRQSALLSGVSVGVITNISRDHLSGGRRFSDYIECKREIIDTAEVIVLNADDPIVASFAEGLREERAVLYGIQSMESAPVMPEGRECPKCGNNLKYTRRTMGHLGDYQCVCGYRRPQPEVMALEASADGFKLVIGSEMRNVKLRTPGIFNVYNALAAAAAAWSLGVDMDDIVRGIESFSGVRGRFQKLMDSPRVILDYAHNPAGVRAVMQELKGTDGRLIVVNTVASESGIDGDLEIASLLKDADTVIPASYAARRASSILSKRVVHIESSRKRAGAGTLGASREQVEEAVSKALEIAEPDDTVLIIGEGGFRYAEDYIR
;
A
#
# COMPACT_ATOMS: atom_id res chain seq x y z
N MET A 1 -19.98 -40.84 7.94
CA MET A 1 -20.36 -42.04 7.17
C MET A 1 -19.51 -42.29 5.92
N ILE A 2 -18.82 -41.28 5.34
CA ILE A 2 -18.11 -41.43 4.05
C ILE A 2 -16.59 -41.24 4.23
N ARG A 3 -15.92 -42.19 4.88
CA ARG A 3 -14.44 -42.22 4.97
C ARG A 3 -13.92 -43.58 4.55
N ASN A 4 -12.72 -43.60 3.96
CA ASN A 4 -12.02 -44.80 3.52
C ASN A 4 -12.81 -45.67 2.50
N MET A 5 -13.68 -45.05 1.70
CA MET A 5 -14.46 -45.71 0.64
C MET A 5 -13.86 -45.47 -0.74
N LYS A 6 -14.23 -46.30 -1.72
CA LYS A 6 -14.04 -46.02 -3.14
C LYS A 6 -15.25 -45.26 -3.65
N VAL A 7 -15.06 -44.01 -4.07
CA VAL A 7 -16.16 -43.14 -4.49
C VAL A 7 -16.04 -42.83 -5.98
N LEU A 8 -17.10 -43.13 -6.73
CA LEU A 8 -17.26 -42.71 -8.11
C LEU A 8 -18.05 -41.40 -8.18
N VAL A 9 -17.50 -40.40 -8.86
CA VAL A 9 -18.13 -39.11 -9.10
C VAL A 9 -18.44 -39.03 -10.59
N LEU A 10 -19.71 -38.98 -10.95
CA LEU A 10 -20.16 -38.85 -12.33
C LEU A 10 -20.42 -37.38 -12.66
N GLY A 11 -19.61 -36.84 -13.57
CA GLY A 11 -19.55 -35.45 -14.00
C GLY A 11 -18.32 -34.72 -13.46
N ALA A 12 -17.55 -34.07 -14.35
CA ALA A 12 -16.39 -33.22 -14.03
C ALA A 12 -16.74 -31.72 -14.10
N GLY A 13 -18.02 -31.39 -14.02
CA GLY A 13 -18.53 -30.01 -14.04
C GLY A 13 -18.38 -29.27 -12.70
N ASN A 14 -19.19 -28.22 -12.54
CA ASN A 14 -19.15 -27.30 -11.40
C ASN A 14 -19.57 -27.93 -10.06
N ALA A 15 -20.37 -28.99 -10.08
CA ALA A 15 -20.74 -29.72 -8.87
C ALA A 15 -19.83 -30.93 -8.59
N GLY A 16 -19.46 -31.69 -9.63
CA GLY A 16 -18.67 -32.91 -9.45
C GLY A 16 -17.23 -32.66 -8.99
N ARG A 17 -16.56 -31.61 -9.50
CA ARG A 17 -15.19 -31.27 -9.10
C ARG A 17 -15.06 -30.96 -7.60
N PRO A 18 -15.81 -30.00 -7.03
CA PRO A 18 -15.71 -29.70 -5.61
C PRO A 18 -16.14 -30.89 -4.72
N ALA A 19 -17.20 -31.63 -5.08
CA ALA A 19 -17.59 -32.84 -4.37
C ALA A 19 -16.47 -33.89 -4.35
N ALA A 20 -15.85 -34.17 -5.50
CA ALA A 20 -14.73 -35.11 -5.60
C ALA A 20 -13.54 -34.71 -4.74
N ARG A 21 -13.21 -33.42 -4.74
CA ARG A 21 -12.09 -32.85 -3.97
C ARG A 21 -12.34 -32.99 -2.46
N LEU A 22 -13.54 -32.64 -1.99
CA LEU A 22 -13.94 -32.80 -0.59
C LEU A 22 -13.90 -34.28 -0.16
N LEU A 23 -14.50 -35.16 -0.96
CA LEU A 23 -14.53 -36.60 -0.66
C LEU A 23 -13.11 -37.18 -0.61
N ARG A 24 -12.19 -36.69 -1.46
CA ARG A 24 -10.78 -37.05 -1.40
C ARG A 24 -10.12 -36.58 -0.11
N HIS A 25 -10.36 -35.33 0.30
CA HIS A 25 -9.84 -34.78 1.55
C HIS A 25 -10.28 -35.57 2.79
N LEU A 26 -11.48 -36.15 2.76
CA LEU A 26 -11.99 -37.05 3.81
C LEU A 26 -11.32 -38.43 3.86
N GLY A 27 -10.32 -38.68 3.02
CA GLY A 27 -9.54 -39.92 2.98
C GLY A 27 -10.12 -40.98 2.05
N ASN A 28 -11.08 -40.65 1.18
CA ASN A 28 -11.63 -41.59 0.21
C ASN A 28 -10.71 -41.75 -1.02
N SER A 29 -10.83 -42.89 -1.68
CA SER A 29 -10.27 -43.09 -3.03
C SER A 29 -11.30 -42.62 -4.04
N VAL A 30 -11.02 -41.54 -4.78
CA VAL A 30 -12.01 -40.90 -5.66
C VAL A 30 -11.65 -41.12 -7.12
N LEU A 31 -12.64 -41.50 -7.93
CA LEU A 31 -12.58 -41.53 -9.40
C LEU A 31 -13.67 -40.62 -9.96
N VAL A 32 -13.30 -39.62 -10.75
CA VAL A 32 -14.22 -38.77 -11.49
C VAL A 32 -14.33 -39.27 -12.92
N ASN A 33 -15.55 -39.43 -13.43
CA ASN A 33 -15.82 -39.84 -14.81
C ASN A 33 -16.76 -38.82 -15.50
N ASP A 34 -16.48 -38.44 -16.74
CA ASP A 34 -17.31 -37.55 -17.56
C ASP A 34 -17.35 -38.08 -19.01
N LEU A 35 -18.44 -37.81 -19.73
CA LEU A 35 -18.57 -38.16 -21.14
C LEU A 35 -17.60 -37.37 -22.01
N ARG A 36 -17.34 -36.12 -21.63
CA ARG A 36 -16.46 -35.21 -22.37
C ARG A 36 -14.99 -35.58 -22.16
N GLU A 37 -14.20 -35.39 -23.20
CA GLU A 37 -12.74 -35.42 -23.13
C GLU A 37 -12.20 -34.16 -22.43
N LEU A 38 -10.91 -34.18 -22.04
CA LEU A 38 -10.31 -33.09 -21.26
C LEU A 38 -10.32 -31.76 -22.01
N ASP A 39 -10.07 -31.78 -23.32
CA ASP A 39 -10.01 -30.60 -24.20
C ASP A 39 -11.38 -29.99 -24.50
N GLU A 40 -12.46 -30.75 -24.32
CA GLU A 40 -13.85 -30.30 -24.41
C GLU A 40 -14.33 -29.58 -23.14
N LEU A 41 -13.52 -29.57 -22.06
CA LEU A 41 -13.85 -28.87 -20.82
C LEU A 41 -13.31 -27.41 -20.81
N PRO A 42 -14.01 -26.47 -20.14
CA PRO A 42 -13.57 -25.08 -20.04
C PRO A 42 -12.11 -24.93 -19.54
N PRO A 43 -11.34 -23.93 -19.99
CA PRO A 43 -9.95 -23.71 -19.56
C PRO A 43 -9.75 -23.75 -18.04
N LYS A 44 -10.64 -23.09 -17.29
CA LYS A 44 -10.64 -23.07 -15.83
C LYS A 44 -10.86 -24.46 -15.23
N ALA A 45 -11.75 -25.26 -15.81
CA ALA A 45 -11.99 -26.63 -15.38
C ALA A 45 -10.77 -27.52 -15.61
N ARG A 46 -10.08 -27.37 -16.75
CA ARG A 46 -8.84 -28.11 -17.07
C ARG A 46 -7.74 -27.85 -16.05
N LYS A 47 -7.47 -26.57 -15.75
CA LYS A 47 -6.48 -26.16 -14.72
C LYS A 47 -6.79 -26.82 -13.37
N ARG A 48 -8.05 -26.78 -12.96
CA ARG A 48 -8.51 -27.36 -11.69
C ARG A 48 -8.38 -28.87 -11.63
N ILE A 49 -8.71 -29.56 -12.72
CA ILE A 49 -8.55 -31.02 -12.84
C ILE A 49 -7.08 -31.41 -12.63
N ASP A 50 -6.14 -30.64 -13.18
CA ASP A 50 -4.72 -30.91 -13.01
C ASP A 50 -4.23 -30.69 -11.57
N GLU A 51 -4.79 -29.70 -10.85
CA GLU A 51 -4.58 -29.55 -9.40
C GLU A 51 -5.10 -30.76 -8.62
N MET A 52 -6.35 -31.16 -8.86
CA MET A 52 -6.99 -32.29 -8.17
C MET A 52 -6.28 -33.63 -8.44
N LYS A 53 -5.69 -33.82 -9.64
CA LYS A 53 -4.85 -34.99 -9.93
C LYS A 53 -3.64 -35.06 -9.00
N ARG A 54 -2.99 -33.91 -8.71
CA ARG A 54 -1.86 -33.85 -7.76
C ARG A 54 -2.29 -34.16 -6.32
N GLU A 55 -3.54 -33.85 -5.99
CA GLU A 55 -4.18 -34.19 -4.70
C GLU A 55 -4.63 -35.66 -4.62
N GLY A 56 -4.43 -36.43 -5.70
CA GLY A 56 -4.72 -37.87 -5.77
C GLY A 56 -6.15 -38.21 -6.18
N VAL A 57 -6.91 -37.27 -6.74
CA VAL A 57 -8.17 -37.58 -7.44
C VAL A 57 -7.85 -38.20 -8.80
N ARG A 58 -8.47 -39.34 -9.11
CA ARG A 58 -8.31 -39.98 -10.43
C ARG A 58 -9.41 -39.50 -11.38
N PHE A 59 -9.07 -39.37 -12.66
CA PHE A 59 -10.01 -38.95 -13.69
C PHE A 59 -10.04 -39.98 -14.82
N ARG A 60 -11.24 -40.24 -15.36
CA ARG A 60 -11.47 -41.04 -16.56
C ARG A 60 -12.51 -40.32 -17.42
N LEU A 61 -12.00 -39.53 -18.34
CA LEU A 61 -12.78 -38.69 -19.27
C LEU A 61 -13.02 -39.46 -20.57
N GLY A 62 -13.95 -38.96 -21.41
CA GLY A 62 -14.26 -39.57 -22.71
C GLY A 62 -15.21 -40.77 -22.66
N GLY A 63 -15.92 -41.00 -21.55
CA GLY A 63 -16.96 -42.02 -21.49
C GLY A 63 -17.11 -42.79 -20.18
N HIS A 64 -18.32 -43.33 -19.98
CA HIS A 64 -18.68 -44.12 -18.81
C HIS A 64 -18.38 -45.61 -18.98
N ARG A 65 -17.92 -46.26 -17.90
CA ARG A 65 -17.51 -47.66 -17.91
C ARG A 65 -18.13 -48.42 -16.74
N ILE A 66 -18.64 -49.63 -17.01
CA ILE A 66 -19.26 -50.48 -15.97
C ILE A 66 -18.22 -50.89 -14.92
N GLU A 67 -16.95 -51.05 -15.31
CA GLU A 67 -15.88 -51.41 -14.38
C GLU A 67 -15.66 -50.35 -13.29
N ASP A 68 -15.91 -49.07 -13.59
CA ASP A 68 -15.81 -47.98 -12.62
C ASP A 68 -16.91 -48.08 -11.55
N MET A 69 -18.11 -48.48 -11.98
CA MET A 69 -19.28 -48.65 -11.12
C MET A 69 -19.12 -49.87 -10.21
N LEU A 70 -18.61 -50.99 -10.76
CA LEU A 70 -18.27 -52.19 -9.97
C LEU A 70 -17.14 -51.93 -8.96
N TRP A 71 -16.19 -51.05 -9.31
CA TRP A 71 -15.10 -50.65 -8.43
C TRP A 71 -15.57 -49.83 -7.23
N ALA A 72 -16.59 -48.99 -7.40
CA ALA A 72 -17.04 -48.02 -6.40
C ALA A 72 -17.86 -48.66 -5.27
N ASP A 73 -17.70 -48.16 -4.05
CA ASP A 73 -18.55 -48.48 -2.88
C ASP A 73 -19.65 -47.42 -2.70
N ALA A 74 -19.42 -46.20 -3.19
CA ALA A 74 -20.37 -45.10 -3.19
C ALA A 74 -20.31 -44.32 -4.52
N VAL A 75 -21.42 -43.68 -4.89
CA VAL A 75 -21.54 -42.89 -6.11
C VAL A 75 -22.16 -41.52 -5.83
N PHE A 76 -21.53 -40.46 -6.37
CA PHE A 76 -22.11 -39.12 -6.46
C PHE A 76 -22.43 -38.84 -7.93
N VAL A 77 -23.68 -38.52 -8.23
CA VAL A 77 -24.12 -38.13 -9.58
C VAL A 77 -24.32 -36.62 -9.61
N SER A 78 -23.56 -35.91 -10.45
CA SER A 78 -23.72 -34.47 -10.61
C SER A 78 -25.18 -34.11 -10.94
N PRO A 79 -25.78 -33.09 -10.29
CA PRO A 79 -27.17 -32.68 -10.54
C PRO A 79 -27.39 -32.22 -11.98
N SER A 80 -26.32 -31.82 -12.69
CA SER A 80 -26.35 -31.46 -14.10
C SER A 80 -26.52 -32.64 -15.06
N ILE A 81 -26.43 -33.89 -14.58
CA ILE A 81 -26.65 -35.09 -15.40
C ILE A 81 -28.16 -35.40 -15.44
N PRO A 82 -28.80 -35.34 -16.62
CA PRO A 82 -30.24 -35.59 -16.77
C PRO A 82 -30.71 -36.91 -16.18
N SER A 83 -31.96 -36.99 -15.74
CA SER A 83 -32.56 -38.19 -15.15
C SER A 83 -32.67 -39.37 -16.12
N ASP A 84 -32.74 -39.09 -17.42
CA ASP A 84 -32.80 -40.05 -18.53
C ASP A 84 -31.43 -40.38 -19.13
N ALA A 85 -30.34 -39.83 -18.58
CA ALA A 85 -29.00 -40.06 -19.09
C ALA A 85 -28.62 -41.56 -19.05
N PRO A 86 -28.06 -42.14 -20.12
CA PRO A 86 -27.74 -43.57 -20.19
C PRO A 86 -26.90 -44.11 -19.01
N VAL A 87 -26.04 -43.27 -18.44
CA VAL A 87 -25.21 -43.62 -17.27
C VAL A 87 -26.02 -44.00 -16.03
N ARG A 88 -27.22 -43.45 -15.86
CA ARG A 88 -28.11 -43.80 -14.74
C ARG A 88 -28.66 -45.21 -14.91
N GLY A 89 -29.09 -45.58 -16.11
CA GLY A 89 -29.48 -46.97 -16.43
C GLY A 89 -28.30 -47.95 -16.32
N MET A 90 -27.08 -47.50 -16.62
CA MET A 90 -25.87 -48.31 -16.36
C MET A 90 -25.66 -48.56 -14.87
N LEU A 91 -25.85 -47.54 -14.01
CA LEU A 91 -25.74 -47.71 -12.55
C LEU A 91 -26.78 -48.71 -12.01
N GLU A 92 -28.02 -48.63 -12.49
CA GLU A 92 -29.10 -49.56 -12.11
C GLU A 92 -28.84 -51.00 -12.57
N SER A 93 -28.09 -51.17 -13.66
CA SER A 93 -27.76 -52.50 -14.21
C SER A 93 -26.67 -53.25 -13.43
N VAL A 94 -25.98 -52.57 -12.51
CA VAL A 94 -24.94 -53.20 -11.66
C VAL A 94 -25.59 -53.85 -10.45
N GLU A 95 -25.46 -55.17 -10.32
CA GLU A 95 -25.89 -55.95 -9.14
C GLU A 95 -24.94 -55.73 -7.93
N LYS A 96 -24.81 -54.48 -7.47
CA LYS A 96 -24.01 -54.08 -6.32
C LYS A 96 -24.73 -52.99 -5.54
N ASP A 97 -24.82 -53.14 -4.22
CA ASP A 97 -25.36 -52.09 -3.34
C ASP A 97 -24.39 -50.91 -3.26
N LEU A 98 -24.67 -49.84 -4.02
CA LEU A 98 -23.91 -48.60 -4.01
C LEU A 98 -24.53 -47.59 -3.05
N ILE A 99 -23.71 -46.94 -2.22
CA ILE A 99 -24.17 -45.81 -1.41
C ILE A 99 -24.32 -44.58 -2.31
N HIS A 100 -25.52 -44.05 -2.44
CA HIS A 100 -25.78 -42.82 -3.19
C HIS A 100 -25.49 -41.59 -2.33
N ILE A 101 -24.51 -40.79 -2.75
CA ILE A 101 -24.17 -39.50 -2.13
C ILE A 101 -24.92 -38.42 -2.90
N THR A 102 -25.74 -37.65 -2.20
CA THR A 102 -26.53 -36.54 -2.74
C THR A 102 -25.82 -35.20 -2.58
N THR A 103 -26.33 -34.14 -3.21
CA THR A 103 -25.88 -32.77 -2.96
C THR A 103 -26.10 -32.37 -1.49
N SER A 104 -27.24 -32.74 -0.91
CA SER A 104 -27.54 -32.55 0.51
C SER A 104 -26.50 -33.20 1.43
N ASP A 105 -26.03 -34.40 1.09
CA ASP A 105 -24.97 -35.07 1.87
C ASP A 105 -23.64 -34.30 1.82
N ILE A 106 -23.29 -33.74 0.66
CA ILE A 106 -22.09 -32.89 0.51
C ILE A 106 -22.24 -31.62 1.35
N GLY A 107 -23.39 -30.94 1.28
CA GLY A 107 -23.67 -29.75 2.09
C GLY A 107 -23.59 -30.03 3.59
N ARG A 108 -24.22 -31.11 4.07
CA ARG A 108 -24.16 -31.49 5.49
C ARG A 108 -22.75 -31.77 5.98
N VAL A 109 -21.94 -32.41 5.15
CA VAL A 109 -20.53 -32.65 5.45
C VAL A 109 -19.75 -31.35 5.50
N LEU A 110 -19.97 -30.42 4.57
CA LEU A 110 -19.36 -29.09 4.61
C LEU A 110 -19.76 -28.33 5.88
N ASN A 111 -21.06 -28.30 6.20
CA ASN A 111 -21.58 -27.65 7.39
C ASN A 111 -20.87 -28.12 8.67
N GLN A 112 -20.69 -29.44 8.81
CA GLN A 112 -19.97 -30.05 9.93
C GLN A 112 -18.48 -29.70 9.99
N LEU A 113 -17.82 -29.52 8.84
CA LEU A 113 -16.38 -29.22 8.77
C LEU A 113 -16.08 -27.72 8.90
N ILE A 114 -17.02 -26.86 8.50
CA ILE A 114 -16.89 -25.40 8.57
C ILE A 114 -17.09 -24.93 10.00
N GLY A 115 -18.17 -25.35 10.67
CA GLY A 115 -18.36 -25.12 12.12
C GLY A 115 -18.40 -23.64 12.57
N ILE A 116 -18.44 -22.68 11.65
CA ILE A 116 -18.59 -21.24 11.90
C ILE A 116 -19.94 -20.75 11.34
N PRO A 117 -20.54 -19.68 11.89
CA PRO A 117 -21.78 -19.11 11.37
C PRO A 117 -21.66 -18.67 9.91
N MET A 118 -22.72 -18.90 9.14
CA MET A 118 -22.79 -18.61 7.71
C MET A 118 -23.99 -17.71 7.38
N VAL A 119 -23.80 -16.77 6.45
CA VAL A 119 -24.82 -15.84 5.96
C VAL A 119 -24.98 -16.02 4.46
N GLY A 120 -26.22 -16.18 3.98
CA GLY A 120 -26.53 -16.35 2.55
C GLY A 120 -27.35 -15.20 1.98
N VAL A 121 -27.07 -14.78 0.74
CA VAL A 121 -27.82 -13.73 0.04
C VAL A 121 -28.31 -14.23 -1.33
N ALA A 122 -29.62 -14.23 -1.55
CA ALA A 122 -30.28 -14.60 -2.80
C ALA A 122 -31.19 -13.48 -3.33
N GLY A 123 -31.68 -13.63 -4.56
CA GLY A 123 -32.58 -12.67 -5.23
C GLY A 123 -32.18 -12.37 -6.68
N THR A 124 -32.95 -11.52 -7.36
CA THR A 124 -32.65 -11.11 -8.75
C THR A 124 -31.53 -10.08 -8.77
N ASP A 125 -31.74 -8.92 -8.14
CA ASP A 125 -30.80 -7.80 -8.14
C ASP A 125 -30.29 -7.46 -6.74
N GLY A 126 -29.14 -6.78 -6.66
CA GLY A 126 -28.59 -6.28 -5.38
C GLY A 126 -27.87 -7.33 -4.52
N LYS A 127 -27.80 -8.60 -4.96
CA LYS A 127 -27.13 -9.69 -4.23
C LYS A 127 -25.68 -9.38 -3.89
N THR A 128 -24.86 -9.09 -4.92
CA THR A 128 -23.44 -8.81 -4.75
C THR A 128 -23.22 -7.59 -3.85
N THR A 129 -24.04 -6.54 -4.02
CA THR A 129 -23.95 -5.33 -3.19
C THR A 129 -24.27 -5.59 -1.74
N THR A 130 -25.40 -6.25 -1.48
CA THR A 130 -25.84 -6.64 -0.15
C THR A 130 -24.82 -7.57 0.53
N THR A 131 -24.29 -8.55 -0.18
CA THR A 131 -23.26 -9.49 0.32
C THR A 131 -22.01 -8.74 0.80
N ASN A 132 -21.53 -7.76 0.02
CA ASN A 132 -20.34 -6.99 0.37
C ASN A 132 -20.61 -5.95 1.47
N MET A 133 -21.81 -5.35 1.52
CA MET A 133 -22.19 -4.47 2.64
C MET A 133 -22.25 -5.27 3.96
N ILE A 134 -22.84 -6.47 3.94
CA ILE A 134 -22.84 -7.38 5.08
C ILE A 134 -21.40 -7.73 5.49
N ASP A 135 -20.58 -8.17 4.55
CA ASP A 135 -19.17 -8.52 4.82
C ASP A 135 -18.39 -7.32 5.39
N HIS A 136 -18.60 -6.11 4.87
CA HIS A 136 -17.96 -4.89 5.36
C HIS A 136 -18.35 -4.56 6.80
N ILE A 137 -19.64 -4.67 7.15
CA ILE A 137 -20.11 -4.46 8.53
C ILE A 137 -19.49 -5.51 9.45
N LEU A 138 -19.55 -6.79 9.06
CA LEU A 138 -19.09 -7.90 9.89
C LEU A 138 -17.57 -7.90 10.09
N SER A 139 -16.81 -7.47 9.08
CA SER A 139 -15.34 -7.36 9.10
C SER A 139 -14.82 -6.39 10.15
N SER A 140 -15.65 -5.47 10.64
CA SER A 140 -15.29 -4.56 11.74
C SER A 140 -15.02 -5.30 13.06
N ARG A 141 -15.57 -6.51 13.22
CA ARG A 141 -15.51 -7.30 14.46
C ARG A 141 -15.01 -8.73 14.26
N TYR A 142 -15.25 -9.31 13.10
CA TYR A 142 -14.98 -10.72 12.82
C TYR A 142 -14.02 -10.87 11.64
N ARG A 143 -13.19 -11.92 11.67
CA ARG A 143 -12.41 -12.34 10.50
C ARG A 143 -13.33 -13.08 9.55
N THR A 144 -13.96 -12.33 8.66
CA THR A 144 -14.91 -12.89 7.69
C THR A 144 -14.20 -13.59 6.53
N VAL A 145 -14.94 -14.43 5.84
CA VAL A 145 -14.65 -14.86 4.47
C VAL A 145 -15.91 -14.64 3.63
N SER A 146 -15.76 -13.93 2.51
CA SER A 146 -16.87 -13.63 1.60
C SER A 146 -16.67 -14.33 0.27
N PHE A 147 -17.74 -14.91 -0.30
CA PHE A 147 -17.77 -15.47 -1.65
C PHE A 147 -18.83 -14.73 -2.48
N SER A 148 -18.40 -14.01 -3.52
CA SER A 148 -19.30 -13.27 -4.41
C SER A 148 -18.90 -13.42 -5.87
N SER A 149 -19.79 -13.04 -6.78
CA SER A 149 -19.58 -13.09 -8.23
C SER A 149 -18.27 -12.41 -8.68
N ILE A 150 -17.76 -11.44 -7.91
CA ILE A 150 -16.53 -10.69 -8.19
C ILE A 150 -15.27 -11.53 -7.98
N GLN A 151 -15.30 -12.51 -7.08
CA GLN A 151 -14.16 -13.39 -6.80
C GLN A 151 -14.09 -14.58 -7.76
N ASP A 152 -14.99 -14.65 -8.74
CA ASP A 152 -15.04 -15.72 -9.76
C ASP A 152 -14.95 -17.13 -9.12
N SER A 153 -15.63 -17.34 -8.00
CA SER A 153 -15.67 -18.63 -7.30
C SER A 153 -17.09 -19.02 -6.95
N LEU A 154 -17.47 -20.25 -7.28
CA LEU A 154 -18.75 -20.83 -6.87
C LEU A 154 -18.73 -21.06 -5.36
N VAL A 155 -19.83 -20.77 -4.65
CA VAL A 155 -19.94 -20.92 -3.18
C VAL A 155 -19.42 -22.27 -2.71
N ILE A 156 -19.90 -23.37 -3.29
CA ILE A 156 -19.48 -24.72 -2.89
C ILE A 156 -17.99 -24.98 -3.20
N GLU A 157 -17.46 -24.41 -4.27
CA GLU A 157 -16.04 -24.55 -4.58
C GLU A 157 -15.17 -23.78 -3.56
N GLY A 158 -15.56 -22.55 -3.23
CA GLY A 158 -14.90 -21.73 -2.20
C GLY A 158 -14.98 -22.33 -0.79
N LEU A 159 -16.13 -22.89 -0.41
CA LEU A 159 -16.30 -23.57 0.87
C LEU A 159 -15.46 -24.85 0.96
N VAL A 160 -15.39 -25.62 -0.13
CA VAL A 160 -14.49 -26.79 -0.19
C VAL A 160 -13.02 -26.36 -0.09
N GLU A 161 -12.62 -25.28 -0.75
CA GLU A 161 -11.27 -24.73 -0.63
C GLU A 161 -10.93 -24.34 0.81
N LEU A 162 -11.84 -23.62 1.47
CA LEU A 162 -11.67 -23.20 2.87
C LEU A 162 -11.38 -24.40 3.78
N VAL A 163 -12.13 -25.50 3.60
CA VAL A 163 -11.94 -26.74 4.36
C VAL A 163 -10.64 -27.45 3.97
N VAL A 164 -10.39 -27.65 2.67
CA VAL A 164 -9.25 -28.43 2.17
C VAL A 164 -7.91 -27.78 2.51
N ASN A 165 -7.85 -26.44 2.47
CA ASN A 165 -6.65 -25.68 2.81
C ASN A 165 -6.44 -25.53 4.33
N GLY A 166 -7.44 -25.86 5.14
CA GLY A 166 -7.38 -25.69 6.59
C GLY A 166 -7.57 -24.24 7.06
N ASP A 167 -8.14 -23.37 6.22
CA ASP A 167 -8.28 -21.95 6.48
C ASP A 167 -9.43 -21.62 7.45
N VAL A 168 -10.33 -22.58 7.69
CA VAL A 168 -11.49 -22.46 8.60
C VAL A 168 -11.09 -21.97 9.99
N SER A 169 -9.98 -22.47 10.56
CA SER A 169 -9.58 -22.16 11.94
C SER A 169 -9.23 -20.68 12.19
N ASN A 170 -9.00 -19.92 11.11
CA ASN A 170 -8.64 -18.51 11.16
C ASN A 170 -9.81 -17.58 10.80
N ARG A 171 -11.02 -18.12 10.64
CA ARG A 171 -12.23 -17.37 10.27
C ARG A 171 -13.26 -17.46 11.38
N ASP A 172 -14.03 -16.39 11.54
CA ASP A 172 -15.07 -16.29 12.57
C ASP A 172 -16.49 -16.34 11.96
N MET A 173 -16.64 -15.98 10.67
CA MET A 173 -17.93 -15.99 9.96
C MET A 173 -17.73 -16.13 8.44
N ALA A 174 -18.70 -16.71 7.73
CA ALA A 174 -18.72 -16.71 6.27
C ALA A 174 -19.96 -16.00 5.71
N VAL A 175 -19.78 -15.26 4.62
CA VAL A 175 -20.85 -14.56 3.89
C VAL A 175 -20.81 -15.00 2.43
N PHE A 176 -21.94 -15.34 1.82
CA PHE A 176 -21.94 -15.75 0.43
C PHE A 176 -23.19 -15.37 -0.35
N GLU A 177 -22.96 -15.06 -1.62
CA GLU A 177 -23.99 -14.88 -2.63
C GLU A 177 -24.46 -16.25 -3.16
N LEU A 178 -25.77 -16.47 -3.28
CA LEU A 178 -26.38 -17.67 -3.84
C LEU A 178 -27.04 -17.36 -5.20
N PRO A 179 -26.33 -17.54 -6.33
CA PRO A 179 -26.91 -17.36 -7.66
C PRO A 179 -28.02 -18.38 -7.96
N HIS A 180 -29.06 -17.96 -8.69
CA HIS A 180 -30.20 -18.79 -9.09
C HIS A 180 -29.80 -20.13 -9.74
N GLY A 181 -28.73 -20.15 -10.55
CA GLY A 181 -28.24 -21.35 -11.22
C GLY A 181 -27.51 -22.35 -10.30
N THR A 182 -27.10 -21.94 -9.10
CA THR A 182 -26.23 -22.74 -8.22
C THR A 182 -26.75 -22.90 -6.79
N ILE A 183 -27.83 -22.21 -6.42
CA ILE A 183 -28.44 -22.29 -5.08
C ILE A 183 -28.79 -23.72 -4.66
N ARG A 184 -29.19 -24.60 -5.59
CA ARG A 184 -29.44 -26.03 -5.33
C ARG A 184 -28.21 -26.80 -4.85
N MET A 185 -27.00 -26.30 -5.12
CA MET A 185 -25.76 -26.91 -4.65
C MET A 185 -25.50 -26.63 -3.17
N ALA A 186 -26.14 -25.61 -2.60
CA ALA A 186 -26.06 -25.26 -1.19
C ALA A 186 -26.95 -26.13 -0.29
N ASP A 187 -27.77 -27.02 -0.88
CA ASP A 187 -28.60 -27.95 -0.12
C ASP A 187 -27.77 -28.72 0.93
N GLY A 188 -28.28 -28.78 2.15
CA GLY A 188 -27.61 -29.38 3.31
C GLY A 188 -26.68 -28.45 4.10
N LEU A 189 -26.42 -27.23 3.64
CA LEU A 189 -25.78 -26.18 4.45
C LEU A 189 -26.78 -25.57 5.45
N GLU A 190 -26.27 -25.01 6.56
CA GLU A 190 -27.06 -24.27 7.54
C GLU A 190 -26.54 -22.83 7.66
N ILE A 191 -27.42 -21.85 7.51
CA ILE A 191 -27.10 -20.41 7.64
C ILE A 191 -27.86 -19.80 8.82
N VAL A 192 -27.20 -18.90 9.54
CA VAL A 192 -27.77 -18.19 10.69
C VAL A 192 -28.61 -16.98 10.28
N ALA A 193 -28.35 -16.45 9.08
CA ALA A 193 -29.14 -15.42 8.45
C ALA A 193 -29.17 -15.63 6.94
N GLY A 194 -30.35 -15.50 6.33
CA GLY A 194 -30.53 -15.53 4.87
C GLY A 194 -31.23 -14.26 4.40
N VAL A 195 -30.90 -13.76 3.21
CA VAL A 195 -31.56 -12.59 2.61
C VAL A 195 -32.16 -12.96 1.26
N VAL A 196 -33.37 -12.48 0.98
CA VAL A 196 -33.93 -12.43 -0.38
C VAL A 196 -34.20 -10.97 -0.74
N THR A 197 -33.42 -10.42 -1.66
CA THR A 197 -33.44 -8.99 -1.98
C THR A 197 -34.67 -8.55 -2.77
N ASN A 198 -35.00 -9.29 -3.83
CA ASN A 198 -36.17 -9.12 -4.70
C ASN A 198 -36.28 -10.32 -5.64
N LEU A 199 -37.43 -10.51 -6.28
CA LEU A 199 -37.72 -11.63 -7.17
C LEU A 199 -38.30 -11.14 -8.50
N THR A 200 -37.66 -10.20 -9.18
CA THR A 200 -38.06 -9.80 -10.55
C THR A 200 -37.72 -10.90 -11.57
N PRO A 201 -38.52 -11.12 -12.65
CA PRO A 201 -38.20 -12.10 -13.69
C PRO A 201 -36.86 -11.79 -14.35
N ASP A 202 -35.99 -12.79 -14.47
CA ASP A 202 -34.66 -12.69 -15.10
C ASP A 202 -34.19 -14.09 -15.52
N HIS A 203 -33.37 -14.19 -16.57
CA HIS A 203 -32.86 -15.46 -17.11
C HIS A 203 -33.95 -16.53 -17.38
N MET A 204 -35.14 -16.09 -17.80
CA MET A 204 -36.33 -16.94 -17.92
C MET A 204 -36.20 -18.06 -18.95
N ASP A 205 -35.21 -18.01 -19.84
CA ASP A 205 -34.85 -19.07 -20.77
C ASP A 205 -34.35 -20.35 -20.08
N GLU A 206 -33.88 -20.25 -18.83
CA GLU A 206 -33.42 -21.40 -18.02
C GLU A 206 -34.54 -22.08 -17.20
N PHE A 207 -35.75 -21.51 -17.20
CA PHE A 207 -36.86 -21.92 -16.33
C PHE A 207 -38.08 -22.31 -17.15
N ARG A 208 -38.87 -23.26 -16.64
CA ARG A 208 -40.12 -23.64 -17.31
C ARG A 208 -41.16 -22.51 -17.21
N ASP A 209 -41.23 -21.88 -16.06
CA ASP A 209 -42.18 -20.82 -15.72
C ASP A 209 -41.60 -19.96 -14.57
N TYR A 210 -42.28 -18.84 -14.28
CA TYR A 210 -41.86 -17.91 -13.24
C TYR A 210 -42.03 -18.47 -11.82
N ASP A 211 -42.98 -19.38 -11.62
CA ASP A 211 -43.18 -20.02 -10.32
C ASP A 211 -41.97 -20.92 -9.97
N GLU A 212 -41.38 -21.61 -10.96
CA GLU A 212 -40.11 -22.34 -10.78
C GLU A 212 -38.93 -21.41 -10.43
N TYR A 213 -38.85 -20.23 -11.03
CA TYR A 213 -37.84 -19.22 -10.73
C TYR A 213 -37.95 -18.73 -9.28
N ILE A 214 -39.18 -18.41 -8.85
CA ILE A 214 -39.51 -17.97 -7.50
C ILE A 214 -39.14 -19.06 -6.50
N GLU A 215 -39.60 -20.31 -6.72
CA GLU A 215 -39.31 -21.44 -5.85
C GLU A 215 -37.79 -21.66 -5.71
N ARG A 216 -37.03 -21.55 -6.81
CA ARG A 216 -35.58 -21.75 -6.79
C ARG A 216 -34.86 -20.70 -5.97
N ASN A 217 -35.15 -19.41 -6.16
CA ASN A 217 -34.50 -18.35 -5.38
C ASN A 217 -34.95 -18.35 -3.91
N PHE A 218 -36.23 -18.66 -3.66
CA PHE A 218 -36.79 -18.73 -2.31
C PHE A 218 -36.37 -19.99 -1.54
N SER A 219 -35.71 -20.96 -2.20
CA SER A 219 -35.18 -22.18 -1.55
C SER A 219 -34.12 -21.92 -0.48
N ILE A 220 -33.55 -20.71 -0.42
CA ILE A 220 -32.67 -20.27 0.69
C ILE A 220 -33.34 -20.45 2.06
N LYS A 221 -34.68 -20.38 2.16
CA LYS A 221 -35.43 -20.63 3.40
C LYS A 221 -35.15 -22.01 3.99
N ASN A 222 -34.85 -23.00 3.15
CA ASN A 222 -34.57 -24.36 3.55
C ASN A 222 -33.16 -24.53 4.15
N LEU A 223 -32.31 -23.51 4.02
CA LEU A 223 -30.95 -23.48 4.58
C LEU A 223 -30.91 -22.79 5.95
N ILE A 224 -32.00 -22.12 6.36
CA ILE A 224 -32.03 -21.38 7.62
C ILE A 224 -31.95 -22.37 8.79
N ALA A 225 -30.97 -22.17 9.66
CA ALA A 225 -30.83 -22.95 10.90
C ALA A 225 -32.08 -22.76 11.80
N PRO A 226 -32.41 -23.69 12.71
CA PRO A 226 -33.61 -23.61 13.55
C PRO A 226 -33.78 -22.27 14.31
N GLU A 227 -32.67 -21.67 14.73
CA GLU A 227 -32.57 -20.38 15.43
C GLU A 227 -32.31 -19.20 14.49
N GLY A 228 -32.00 -19.46 13.23
CA GLY A 228 -31.67 -18.44 12.23
C GLY A 228 -32.88 -17.60 11.81
N VAL A 229 -32.60 -16.56 11.03
CA VAL A 229 -33.62 -15.58 10.61
C VAL A 229 -33.53 -15.33 9.11
N LEU A 230 -34.68 -15.31 8.44
CA LEU A 230 -34.81 -14.95 7.03
C LEU A 230 -35.20 -13.48 6.86
N VAL A 231 -34.36 -12.70 6.19
CA VAL A 231 -34.55 -11.28 5.93
C VAL A 231 -35.17 -11.10 4.54
N LEU A 232 -36.31 -10.43 4.47
CA LEU A 232 -37.15 -10.36 3.27
C LEU A 232 -37.53 -8.92 2.91
N CYS A 233 -37.49 -8.59 1.62
CA CYS A 233 -37.92 -7.28 1.13
C CYS A 233 -39.45 -7.21 1.07
N GLY A 234 -40.05 -6.34 1.89
CA GLY A 234 -41.50 -6.13 1.96
C GLY A 234 -42.07 -5.29 0.81
N ASP A 235 -41.23 -4.54 0.09
CA ASP A 235 -41.68 -3.77 -1.07
C ASP A 235 -41.90 -4.65 -2.31
N ASP A 236 -41.34 -5.88 -2.34
CA ASP A 236 -41.50 -6.81 -3.45
C ASP A 236 -42.83 -7.59 -3.32
N PRO A 237 -43.77 -7.46 -4.28
CA PRO A 237 -45.10 -8.05 -4.18
C PRO A 237 -45.09 -9.58 -4.22
N VAL A 238 -44.08 -10.19 -4.83
CA VAL A 238 -43.94 -11.65 -4.88
C VAL A 238 -43.48 -12.16 -3.53
N ILE A 239 -42.47 -11.52 -2.93
CA ILE A 239 -42.00 -11.87 -1.59
C ILE A 239 -43.10 -11.63 -0.55
N ALA A 240 -43.80 -10.49 -0.62
CA ALA A 240 -44.91 -10.17 0.28
C ALA A 240 -46.00 -11.24 0.24
N GLY A 241 -46.34 -11.76 -0.94
CA GLY A 241 -47.33 -12.84 -1.11
C GLY A 241 -46.88 -14.20 -0.58
N LEU A 242 -45.57 -14.41 -0.31
CA LEU A 242 -45.01 -15.65 0.22
C LEU A 242 -44.88 -15.66 1.75
N LEU A 243 -45.15 -14.54 2.42
CA LEU A 243 -44.96 -14.40 3.87
C LEU A 243 -45.97 -15.22 4.68
N ASP A 244 -47.22 -15.31 4.22
CA ASP A 244 -48.30 -15.98 4.95
C ASP A 244 -48.06 -17.49 5.15
N ASP A 245 -47.30 -18.11 4.23
CA ASP A 245 -46.98 -19.55 4.24
C ASP A 245 -45.58 -19.85 4.83
N LEU A 246 -44.93 -18.88 5.47
CA LEU A 246 -43.55 -19.02 5.95
C LEU A 246 -43.49 -19.59 7.38
N GLU A 247 -42.91 -20.78 7.53
CA GLU A 247 -42.71 -21.44 8.84
C GLU A 247 -41.40 -21.04 9.54
N VAL A 248 -40.52 -20.31 8.86
CA VAL A 248 -39.21 -19.87 9.35
C VAL A 248 -39.31 -18.46 9.93
N LYS A 249 -38.58 -18.18 11.02
CA LYS A 249 -38.50 -16.82 11.59
C LYS A 249 -38.02 -15.85 10.51
N SER A 250 -38.72 -14.73 10.36
CA SER A 250 -38.39 -13.72 9.38
C SER A 250 -38.42 -12.30 9.93
N VAL A 251 -37.70 -11.41 9.26
CA VAL A 251 -37.74 -9.97 9.47
C VAL A 251 -37.93 -9.29 8.12
N VAL A 252 -38.95 -8.44 8.03
CA VAL A 252 -39.28 -7.71 6.79
C VAL A 252 -38.62 -6.34 6.80
N TYR A 253 -37.86 -6.02 5.75
CA TYR A 253 -37.30 -4.70 5.53
C TYR A 253 -37.91 -4.03 4.29
N GLY A 254 -37.90 -2.70 4.20
CA GLY A 254 -38.38 -2.01 3.00
C GLY A 254 -38.56 -0.51 3.18
N LEU A 255 -38.87 0.18 2.10
CA LEU A 255 -39.18 1.61 2.06
C LEU A 255 -40.66 1.89 2.40
N GLY A 256 -41.52 0.86 2.38
CA GLY A 256 -42.95 0.97 2.63
C GLY A 256 -43.75 1.44 1.41
N ASN A 257 -43.21 1.24 0.21
CA ASN A 257 -43.83 1.65 -1.05
C ASN A 257 -44.23 0.42 -1.87
N GLU A 258 -45.46 0.39 -2.39
CA GLU A 258 -45.95 -0.71 -3.22
C GLU A 258 -45.24 -0.74 -4.57
N ARG A 259 -44.62 -1.87 -4.91
CA ARG A 259 -44.07 -2.13 -6.26
C ARG A 259 -45.02 -2.99 -7.08
N LYS A 260 -44.82 -2.94 -8.40
CA LYS A 260 -45.48 -3.84 -9.35
C LYS A 260 -44.45 -4.67 -10.07
N VAL A 261 -44.73 -5.96 -10.18
CA VAL A 261 -43.95 -6.88 -11.02
C VAL A 261 -44.88 -7.43 -12.09
N GLU A 262 -44.50 -7.26 -13.35
CA GLU A 262 -45.26 -7.73 -14.50
C GLU A 262 -44.47 -8.80 -15.24
N PHE A 263 -45.11 -9.94 -15.49
CA PHE A 263 -44.52 -11.01 -16.30
C PHE A 263 -45.59 -11.72 -17.12
N MET A 264 -45.44 -11.66 -18.44
CA MET A 264 -46.47 -12.12 -19.40
C MET A 264 -47.83 -11.47 -19.07
N ASP A 265 -48.90 -12.25 -18.87
CA ASP A 265 -50.25 -11.75 -18.54
C ASP A 265 -50.52 -11.65 -17.02
N ARG A 266 -49.50 -11.81 -16.16
CA ARG A 266 -49.62 -11.74 -14.70
C ARG A 266 -49.04 -10.42 -14.17
N THR A 267 -49.82 -9.72 -13.34
CA THR A 267 -49.38 -8.57 -12.55
C THR A 267 -49.41 -8.93 -11.08
N PHE A 268 -48.27 -8.80 -10.41
CA PHE A 268 -48.14 -8.93 -8.97
C PHE A 268 -48.13 -7.53 -8.35
N SER A 269 -49.00 -7.33 -7.36
CA SER A 269 -49.16 -6.06 -6.63
C SER A 269 -49.38 -6.36 -5.15
N GLY A 270 -48.92 -5.47 -4.29
CA GLY A 270 -48.95 -5.65 -2.84
C GLY A 270 -47.60 -5.31 -2.21
N SER A 271 -47.61 -5.12 -0.89
CA SER A 271 -46.41 -4.94 -0.08
C SER A 271 -46.68 -5.48 1.32
N ALA A 272 -45.63 -5.76 2.07
CA ALA A 272 -45.68 -6.14 3.47
C ALA A 272 -45.17 -4.98 4.34
N GLU A 273 -45.78 -4.77 5.51
CA GLU A 273 -45.37 -3.72 6.43
C GLU A 273 -43.95 -3.99 6.95
N PRO A 274 -42.98 -3.10 6.69
CA PRO A 274 -41.59 -3.34 7.06
C PRO A 274 -41.38 -3.16 8.56
N GLN A 275 -40.71 -4.12 9.18
CA GLN A 275 -40.20 -3.99 10.55
C GLN A 275 -38.93 -3.15 10.61
N VAL A 276 -38.18 -3.09 9.51
CA VAL A 276 -36.98 -2.27 9.33
C VAL A 276 -37.16 -1.39 8.10
N SER A 277 -37.25 -0.08 8.28
CA SER A 277 -37.59 0.84 7.20
C SER A 277 -36.70 2.07 7.12
N ALA A 278 -36.59 2.66 5.92
CA ALA A 278 -36.01 3.98 5.71
C ALA A 278 -37.11 5.02 5.50
N THR A 279 -37.07 6.12 6.25
CA THR A 279 -37.89 7.32 6.04
C THR A 279 -37.02 8.55 5.85
N ASP A 280 -37.61 9.68 5.44
CA ASP A 280 -36.89 10.96 5.26
C ASP A 280 -35.64 10.82 4.37
N ILE A 281 -35.78 10.09 3.26
CA ILE A 281 -34.68 9.78 2.34
C ILE A 281 -34.33 11.03 1.53
N ASP A 282 -33.07 11.46 1.65
CA ASP A 282 -32.47 12.53 0.86
C ASP A 282 -31.42 11.93 -0.08
N LEU A 283 -31.69 11.98 -1.39
CA LEU A 283 -30.79 11.48 -2.43
C LEU A 283 -29.90 12.63 -2.88
N MET A 284 -28.59 12.55 -2.59
CA MET A 284 -27.62 13.62 -2.86
C MET A 284 -26.90 13.42 -4.21
N GLY A 285 -27.61 12.87 -5.20
CA GLY A 285 -27.02 12.48 -6.49
C GLY A 285 -25.84 11.53 -6.30
N LEU A 286 -24.69 11.88 -6.87
CA LEU A 286 -23.44 11.10 -6.78
C LEU A 286 -22.75 11.15 -5.41
N GLU A 287 -23.15 12.08 -4.52
CA GLU A 287 -22.55 12.22 -3.19
C GLU A 287 -23.09 11.19 -2.18
N GLY A 288 -24.07 10.38 -2.59
CA GLY A 288 -24.64 9.29 -1.81
C GLY A 288 -26.09 9.53 -1.41
N SER A 289 -26.48 9.05 -0.23
CA SER A 289 -27.86 9.17 0.27
C SER A 289 -27.88 9.30 1.78
N GLU A 290 -28.85 10.02 2.34
CA GLU A 290 -29.08 10.10 3.78
C GLU A 290 -30.51 9.70 4.09
N PHE A 291 -30.73 8.92 5.16
CA PHE A 291 -32.08 8.51 5.55
C PHE A 291 -32.19 8.27 7.05
N THR A 292 -33.42 8.29 7.54
CA THR A 292 -33.78 7.89 8.91
C THR A 292 -34.15 6.41 8.91
N LEU A 293 -33.31 5.57 9.51
CA LEU A 293 -33.63 4.18 9.81
C LEU A 293 -34.65 4.12 10.96
N LYS A 294 -35.70 3.32 10.80
CA LYS A 294 -36.63 2.94 11.87
C LYS A 294 -36.70 1.42 11.96
N VAL A 295 -36.51 0.90 13.16
CA VAL A 295 -36.60 -0.52 13.48
C VAL A 295 -37.68 -0.69 14.54
N SER A 296 -38.61 -1.60 14.31
CA SER A 296 -39.55 -2.10 15.31
C SER A 296 -38.89 -3.18 16.18
N GLU A 297 -39.63 -3.84 17.05
CA GLU A 297 -39.08 -4.99 17.79
C GLU A 297 -38.85 -6.16 16.81
N ILE A 298 -37.60 -6.65 16.73
CA ILE A 298 -37.21 -7.74 15.83
C ILE A 298 -36.47 -8.88 16.57
N PRO A 299 -36.66 -10.14 16.16
CA PRO A 299 -35.90 -11.28 16.69
C PRO A 299 -34.45 -11.29 16.17
N THR A 300 -33.55 -11.85 16.96
CA THR A 300 -32.14 -12.12 16.57
C THR A 300 -31.88 -13.62 16.44
N ALA A 301 -30.71 -13.97 15.90
CA ALA A 301 -30.18 -15.34 15.92
C ALA A 301 -29.42 -15.67 17.22
N LEU A 302 -29.33 -14.73 18.16
CA LEU A 302 -28.57 -14.92 19.40
C LEU A 302 -29.36 -15.69 20.45
N CYS A 303 -28.69 -16.62 21.13
CA CYS A 303 -29.26 -17.31 22.28
C CYS A 303 -29.61 -16.34 23.42
N SER A 304 -30.84 -16.42 23.94
CA SER A 304 -31.31 -15.64 25.09
C SER A 304 -30.48 -15.87 26.36
N MET A 305 -29.83 -17.03 26.51
CA MET A 305 -29.10 -17.43 27.71
C MET A 305 -27.63 -17.02 27.70
N CYS A 306 -26.93 -17.21 26.59
CA CYS A 306 -25.47 -16.97 26.49
C CYS A 306 -25.08 -15.88 25.49
N GLY A 307 -26.03 -15.32 24.74
CA GLY A 307 -25.77 -14.25 23.76
C GLY A 307 -24.86 -14.66 22.60
N SER A 308 -24.68 -15.96 22.35
CA SER A 308 -23.81 -16.48 21.29
C SER A 308 -24.63 -16.99 20.10
N LEU A 309 -24.02 -16.96 18.93
CA LEU A 309 -24.50 -17.66 17.72
C LEU A 309 -24.16 -19.15 17.85
N ASN A 310 -25.07 -20.03 17.43
CA ASN A 310 -24.86 -21.49 17.33
C ASN A 310 -24.40 -22.18 18.63
N CYS A 311 -24.98 -21.85 19.79
CA CYS A 311 -24.52 -22.44 21.07
C CYS A 311 -25.02 -23.88 21.33
N GLY A 312 -25.81 -24.46 20.41
CA GLY A 312 -26.30 -25.86 20.47
C GLY A 312 -27.45 -26.14 21.44
N GLU A 313 -27.59 -25.33 22.50
CA GLU A 313 -28.71 -25.38 23.46
C GLU A 313 -29.40 -24.01 23.51
N HIS A 314 -30.44 -23.81 22.69
CA HIS A 314 -31.21 -22.57 22.62
C HIS A 314 -32.54 -22.68 23.41
N ASP A 315 -32.78 -21.75 24.34
CA ASP A 315 -34.05 -21.59 25.08
C ASP A 315 -34.65 -20.19 24.83
N GLY A 316 -34.81 -19.87 23.55
CA GLY A 316 -35.29 -18.57 23.06
C GLY A 316 -34.22 -17.71 22.38
N VAL A 317 -34.64 -16.56 21.86
CA VAL A 317 -33.78 -15.60 21.15
C VAL A 317 -33.85 -14.22 21.78
N ILE A 318 -32.75 -13.47 21.68
CA ILE A 318 -32.73 -12.05 22.06
C ILE A 318 -33.58 -11.27 21.04
N HIS A 319 -34.32 -10.26 21.51
CA HIS A 319 -35.01 -9.30 20.66
C HIS A 319 -34.33 -7.95 20.75
N ILE A 320 -34.26 -7.26 19.62
CA ILE A 320 -33.80 -5.87 19.55
C ILE A 320 -35.04 -5.00 19.64
N GLY A 321 -35.06 -4.09 20.62
CA GLY A 321 -36.16 -3.16 20.82
C GLY A 321 -36.23 -2.09 19.73
N PRO A 322 -37.33 -1.32 19.66
CA PRO A 322 -37.47 -0.28 18.66
C PRO A 322 -36.35 0.74 18.73
N LEU A 323 -35.78 1.09 17.58
CA LEU A 323 -34.72 2.10 17.49
C LEU A 323 -34.90 2.97 16.24
N THR A 324 -34.34 4.17 16.33
CA THR A 324 -34.31 5.14 15.23
C THR A 324 -32.90 5.69 15.13
N GLU A 325 -32.32 5.72 13.93
CA GLU A 325 -30.98 6.23 13.70
C GLU A 325 -30.89 6.94 12.35
N ARG A 326 -30.03 7.97 12.25
CA ARG A 326 -29.76 8.67 10.98
C ARG A 326 -28.54 8.00 10.32
N ILE A 327 -28.68 7.57 9.07
CA ILE A 327 -27.63 6.87 8.32
C ILE A 327 -27.29 7.66 7.06
N LYS A 328 -25.99 7.80 6.79
CA LYS A 328 -25.47 8.35 5.53
C LYS A 328 -24.72 7.27 4.74
N LEU A 329 -25.05 7.10 3.47
CA LEU A 329 -24.32 6.27 2.53
C LEU A 329 -23.51 7.15 1.59
N ARG A 330 -22.32 6.70 1.23
CA ARG A 330 -21.49 7.34 0.18
C ARG A 330 -21.80 6.83 -1.22
N VAL A 331 -22.44 5.67 -1.30
CA VAL A 331 -22.87 5.07 -2.56
C VAL A 331 -24.21 5.67 -2.98
N PRO A 332 -24.36 6.11 -4.25
CA PRO A 332 -25.55 6.80 -4.72
C PRO A 332 -26.69 5.84 -5.04
N GLY A 333 -27.90 6.38 -5.14
CA GLY A 333 -29.08 5.69 -5.66
C GLY A 333 -29.96 5.00 -4.60
N LEU A 334 -31.27 4.96 -4.89
CA LEU A 334 -32.27 4.43 -3.97
C LEU A 334 -32.10 2.93 -3.70
N PHE A 335 -31.69 2.17 -4.71
CA PHE A 335 -31.41 0.73 -4.56
C PHE A 335 -30.30 0.43 -3.55
N ASN A 336 -29.35 1.36 -3.36
CA ASN A 336 -28.30 1.20 -2.34
C ASN A 336 -28.82 1.47 -0.92
N VAL A 337 -29.88 2.28 -0.77
CA VAL A 337 -30.61 2.39 0.50
C VAL A 337 -31.27 1.05 0.84
N GLU A 338 -31.90 0.38 -0.13
CA GLU A 338 -32.51 -0.93 0.07
C GLU A 338 -31.49 -2.03 0.39
N ASN A 339 -30.38 -2.08 -0.34
CA ASN A 339 -29.28 -3.00 -0.03
C ASN A 339 -28.71 -2.75 1.37
N ALA A 340 -28.60 -1.48 1.78
CA ALA A 340 -28.17 -1.12 3.12
C ALA A 340 -29.19 -1.56 4.17
N LEU A 341 -30.50 -1.39 3.96
CA LEU A 341 -31.53 -1.89 4.87
C LEU A 341 -31.43 -3.42 5.06
N ALA A 342 -31.22 -4.17 3.99
CA ALA A 342 -30.99 -5.61 4.07
C ALA A 342 -29.74 -5.94 4.93
N ALA A 343 -28.63 -5.25 4.66
CA ALA A 343 -27.37 -5.46 5.38
C ALA A 343 -27.45 -5.05 6.88
N ILE A 344 -28.10 -3.93 7.18
CA ILE A 344 -28.40 -3.47 8.54
C ILE A 344 -29.22 -4.53 9.26
N THR A 345 -30.28 -5.03 8.62
CA THR A 345 -31.18 -6.02 9.23
C THR A 345 -30.43 -7.30 9.57
N VAL A 346 -29.57 -7.80 8.66
CA VAL A 346 -28.71 -8.96 8.93
C VAL A 346 -27.76 -8.68 10.10
N ALA A 347 -27.08 -7.54 10.11
CA ALA A 347 -26.14 -7.22 11.19
C ALA A 347 -26.84 -7.10 12.56
N LEU A 348 -28.04 -6.50 12.61
CA LEU A 348 -28.87 -6.45 13.82
C LEU A 348 -29.29 -7.86 14.26
N VAL A 349 -29.77 -8.71 13.34
CA VAL A 349 -30.10 -10.11 13.62
C VAL A 349 -28.92 -10.88 14.20
N LEU A 350 -27.69 -10.55 13.80
CA LEU A 350 -26.45 -11.14 14.30
C LEU A 350 -25.93 -10.47 15.59
N GLY A 351 -26.64 -9.46 16.11
CA GLY A 351 -26.37 -8.81 17.39
C GLY A 351 -25.37 -7.67 17.36
N PHE A 352 -25.13 -7.05 16.19
CA PHE A 352 -24.30 -5.84 16.11
C PHE A 352 -25.03 -4.64 16.71
N ASP A 353 -24.26 -3.75 17.35
CA ASP A 353 -24.78 -2.48 17.82
C ASP A 353 -25.02 -1.54 16.63
N ILE A 354 -26.11 -0.78 16.66
CA ILE A 354 -26.48 0.14 15.59
C ILE A 354 -25.38 1.18 15.29
N ARG A 355 -24.58 1.56 16.28
CA ARG A 355 -23.46 2.51 16.08
C ARG A 355 -22.35 1.90 15.25
N ASP A 356 -22.01 0.63 15.48
CA ASP A 356 -20.99 -0.07 14.72
C ASP A 356 -21.45 -0.28 13.27
N ILE A 357 -22.71 -0.66 13.08
CA ILE A 357 -23.34 -0.79 11.76
C ILE A 357 -23.28 0.54 11.00
N LYS A 358 -23.68 1.63 11.67
CA LYS A 358 -23.66 2.98 11.10
C LYS A 358 -22.26 3.38 10.65
N ASN A 359 -21.26 3.25 11.54
CA ASN A 359 -19.88 3.61 11.24
C ASN A 359 -19.35 2.83 10.03
N ALA A 360 -19.59 1.52 9.98
CA ALA A 360 -19.16 0.70 8.85
C ALA A 360 -19.84 1.11 7.53
N LEU A 361 -21.16 1.32 7.54
CA LEU A 361 -21.88 1.73 6.32
C LEU A 361 -21.53 3.14 5.84
N GLU A 362 -21.25 4.07 6.75
CA GLU A 362 -20.79 5.43 6.42
C GLU A 362 -19.37 5.45 5.81
N GLU A 363 -18.60 4.38 5.99
CA GLU A 363 -17.27 4.19 5.39
C GLU A 363 -17.29 3.37 4.10
N PHE A 364 -18.38 2.65 3.82
CA PHE A 364 -18.53 1.82 2.62
C PHE A 364 -18.47 2.67 1.34
N ARG A 365 -17.48 2.40 0.49
CA ARG A 365 -17.21 3.18 -0.74
C ARG A 365 -17.75 2.56 -2.03
N GLY A 366 -18.54 1.51 -1.93
CA GLY A 366 -19.00 0.75 -3.09
C GLY A 366 -18.09 -0.43 -3.41
N ILE A 367 -18.28 -0.97 -4.61
CA ILE A 367 -17.74 -2.28 -5.01
C ILE A 367 -17.15 -2.14 -6.40
N LYS A 368 -16.10 -2.91 -6.67
CA LYS A 368 -15.51 -2.99 -8.01
C LYS A 368 -16.57 -3.27 -9.07
N GLY A 369 -16.58 -2.46 -10.13
CA GLY A 369 -17.52 -2.56 -11.25
C GLY A 369 -18.97 -2.20 -10.92
N ARG A 370 -19.27 -1.63 -9.74
CA ARG A 370 -20.61 -1.17 -9.36
C ARG A 370 -20.56 0.31 -9.01
N PHE A 371 -20.95 1.14 -9.96
CA PHE A 371 -20.82 2.60 -9.91
C PHE A 371 -19.45 3.05 -9.38
N GLU A 372 -18.39 2.37 -9.83
CA GLU A 372 -17.03 2.55 -9.34
C GLU A 372 -16.46 3.87 -9.87
N PHE A 373 -16.02 4.74 -8.97
CA PHE A 373 -15.26 5.94 -9.34
C PHE A 373 -13.83 5.57 -9.76
N ILE A 374 -13.42 5.99 -10.95
CA ILE A 374 -12.09 5.70 -11.49
C ILE A 374 -11.14 6.88 -11.23
N ASP A 375 -11.44 8.04 -11.81
CA ASP A 375 -10.68 9.29 -11.60
C ASP A 375 -11.49 10.49 -12.12
N GLN A 376 -10.89 11.68 -12.14
CA GLN A 376 -11.45 12.89 -12.75
C GLN A 376 -10.42 13.64 -13.60
N VAL A 377 -10.89 14.33 -14.64
CA VAL A 377 -10.09 15.24 -15.48
C VAL A 377 -10.79 16.59 -15.52
N ASP A 378 -10.10 17.68 -15.17
CA ASP A 378 -10.64 19.05 -15.16
C ASP A 378 -12.00 19.23 -14.44
N GLY A 379 -12.24 18.39 -13.41
CA GLY A 379 -13.48 18.39 -12.64
C GLY A 379 -14.64 17.60 -13.28
N VAL A 380 -14.35 16.79 -14.30
CA VAL A 380 -15.27 15.80 -14.90
C VAL A 380 -14.98 14.42 -14.29
N PRO A 381 -15.84 13.89 -13.41
CA PRO A 381 -15.64 12.56 -12.84
C PRO A 381 -15.98 11.45 -13.85
N VAL A 382 -15.21 10.36 -13.80
CA VAL A 382 -15.37 9.16 -14.62
C VAL A 382 -15.74 7.97 -13.73
N TYR A 383 -16.88 7.34 -14.03
CA TYR A 383 -17.40 6.17 -13.33
C TYR A 383 -17.50 4.95 -14.26
N MET A 384 -17.60 3.76 -13.67
CA MET A 384 -17.81 2.49 -14.36
C MET A 384 -18.88 1.65 -13.65
N ASP A 385 -19.82 1.04 -14.39
CA ASP A 385 -20.81 0.11 -13.85
C ASP A 385 -21.05 -1.11 -14.77
N ALA A 386 -21.30 -2.26 -14.14
CA ALA A 386 -21.51 -3.55 -14.78
C ALA A 386 -22.91 -3.77 -15.39
N ALA A 387 -23.81 -2.78 -15.36
CA ALA A 387 -25.11 -2.85 -16.01
C ALA A 387 -24.93 -3.10 -17.52
N HIS A 388 -25.55 -4.18 -18.00
CA HIS A 388 -25.31 -4.71 -19.34
C HIS A 388 -26.55 -5.32 -20.01
N ASN A 389 -27.68 -5.39 -19.29
CA ASN A 389 -28.98 -5.77 -19.83
C ASN A 389 -29.97 -4.60 -19.65
N PRO A 390 -31.05 -4.53 -20.46
CA PRO A 390 -32.05 -3.46 -20.40
C PRO A 390 -32.54 -3.15 -18.97
N GLU A 391 -32.90 -4.17 -18.21
CA GLU A 391 -33.53 -4.06 -16.90
C GLU A 391 -32.56 -3.49 -15.85
N SER A 392 -31.31 -3.95 -15.85
CA SER A 392 -30.26 -3.42 -14.97
C SER A 392 -29.90 -1.98 -15.29
N MET A 393 -29.92 -1.60 -16.58
CA MET A 393 -29.70 -0.22 -17.00
C MET A 393 -30.86 0.70 -16.60
N GLU A 394 -32.11 0.25 -16.73
CA GLU A 394 -33.28 1.01 -16.25
C GLU A 394 -33.17 1.28 -14.74
N LYS A 395 -32.88 0.24 -13.95
CA LYS A 395 -32.69 0.34 -12.49
C LYS A 395 -31.52 1.22 -12.08
N LEU A 396 -30.41 1.19 -12.83
CA LEU A 396 -29.21 1.97 -12.53
C LEU A 396 -29.49 3.47 -12.42
N PHE A 397 -30.36 4.00 -13.28
CA PHE A 397 -30.67 5.43 -13.32
C PHE A 397 -31.80 5.86 -12.37
N GLU A 398 -32.46 4.92 -11.68
CA GLU A 398 -33.51 5.25 -10.73
C GLU A 398 -32.96 5.97 -9.49
N GLY A 399 -33.38 7.22 -9.30
CA GLY A 399 -32.98 8.02 -8.14
C GLY A 399 -31.55 8.55 -8.18
N ILE A 400 -30.89 8.56 -9.35
CA ILE A 400 -29.61 9.23 -9.55
C ILE A 400 -29.82 10.53 -10.31
N GLU A 401 -29.41 11.65 -9.72
CA GLU A 401 -29.39 12.97 -10.36
C GLU A 401 -27.95 13.38 -10.70
N PHE A 402 -27.76 13.89 -11.92
CA PHE A 402 -26.49 14.43 -12.40
C PHE A 402 -26.57 15.96 -12.48
N LYS A 403 -25.53 16.65 -12.00
CA LYS A 403 -25.50 18.14 -11.95
C LYS A 403 -25.29 18.78 -13.34
N GLY A 404 -24.61 18.08 -14.25
CA GLY A 404 -24.35 18.51 -15.64
C GLY A 404 -24.80 17.44 -16.64
N ARG A 405 -24.19 17.43 -17.84
CA ARG A 405 -24.53 16.42 -18.87
C ARG A 405 -24.05 15.04 -18.46
N LEU A 406 -24.85 14.02 -18.76
CA LEU A 406 -24.46 12.62 -18.65
C LEU A 406 -23.94 12.12 -19.99
N ILE A 407 -22.64 11.81 -20.05
CA ILE A 407 -21.99 11.21 -21.20
C ILE A 407 -21.77 9.73 -20.91
N ILE A 408 -22.48 8.86 -21.62
CA ILE A 408 -22.36 7.41 -21.43
C ILE A 408 -21.40 6.84 -22.45
N SER A 409 -20.41 6.10 -21.98
CA SER A 409 -19.59 5.20 -22.77
C SER A 409 -20.16 3.78 -22.64
N LEU A 410 -20.47 3.11 -23.75
CA LEU A 410 -20.97 1.73 -23.75
C LEU A 410 -19.98 0.84 -24.51
N ASP A 411 -19.49 -0.24 -23.91
CA ASP A 411 -18.76 -1.27 -24.66
C ASP A 411 -19.70 -2.11 -25.57
N ASN A 412 -19.20 -3.09 -26.32
CA ASN A 412 -20.09 -3.89 -27.15
C ASN A 412 -21.08 -4.69 -26.25
N PRO A 413 -22.42 -4.52 -26.40
CA PRO A 413 -23.39 -5.18 -25.52
C PRO A 413 -23.41 -6.70 -25.61
N ASP A 414 -22.88 -7.29 -26.68
CA ASP A 414 -22.83 -8.73 -26.84
C ASP A 414 -21.61 -9.33 -26.12
N THR A 415 -21.72 -10.60 -25.70
CA THR A 415 -20.61 -11.36 -25.09
C THR A 415 -20.39 -12.67 -25.86
N LEU A 416 -20.59 -13.82 -25.21
CA LEU A 416 -20.86 -15.09 -25.87
C LEU A 416 -22.36 -15.28 -26.16
N THR A 417 -23.21 -14.45 -25.54
CA THR A 417 -24.66 -14.35 -25.77
C THR A 417 -24.99 -13.04 -26.50
N VAL A 418 -26.01 -13.10 -27.36
CA VAL A 418 -26.53 -11.95 -28.11
C VAL A 418 -27.61 -11.25 -27.28
N ARG A 419 -27.58 -9.92 -27.22
CA ARG A 419 -28.54 -9.09 -26.49
C ARG A 419 -29.37 -8.21 -27.43
N ASP A 420 -30.50 -7.71 -26.92
CA ASP A 420 -31.34 -6.73 -27.61
C ASP A 420 -30.69 -5.34 -27.57
N LYS A 421 -29.76 -5.12 -28.49
CA LYS A 421 -29.01 -3.88 -28.65
C LYS A 421 -29.90 -2.68 -28.97
N TYR A 422 -31.00 -2.90 -29.68
CA TYR A 422 -31.95 -1.85 -30.01
C TYR A 422 -32.65 -1.34 -28.74
N ARG A 423 -33.13 -2.26 -27.89
CA ARG A 423 -33.75 -1.90 -26.61
C ARG A 423 -32.77 -1.19 -25.67
N ILE A 424 -31.52 -1.66 -25.59
CA ILE A 424 -30.45 -0.98 -24.84
C ILE A 424 -30.27 0.45 -25.35
N GLY A 425 -30.23 0.64 -26.67
CA GLY A 425 -30.18 1.97 -27.28
C GLY A 425 -31.34 2.87 -26.87
N GLN A 426 -32.57 2.36 -26.85
CA GLN A 426 -33.74 3.14 -26.41
C GLN A 426 -33.59 3.63 -24.97
N ILE A 427 -33.20 2.75 -24.05
CA ILE A 427 -33.07 3.06 -22.62
C ILE A 427 -31.97 4.09 -22.39
N LEU A 428 -30.79 3.86 -22.95
CA LEU A 428 -29.65 4.77 -22.74
C LEU A 428 -29.84 6.10 -23.48
N GLY A 429 -30.48 6.12 -24.65
CA GLY A 429 -30.73 7.35 -25.40
C GLY A 429 -31.74 8.31 -24.74
N GLU A 430 -32.62 7.78 -23.89
CA GLU A 430 -33.52 8.57 -23.04
C GLU A 430 -32.82 9.20 -21.83
N ARG A 431 -31.72 8.60 -21.37
CA ARG A 431 -31.01 9.00 -20.14
C ARG A 431 -29.74 9.81 -20.41
N ALA A 432 -29.00 9.47 -21.45
CA ALA A 432 -27.76 10.13 -21.83
C ALA A 432 -28.03 11.43 -22.62
N ASP A 433 -27.22 12.44 -22.35
CA ASP A 433 -27.09 13.60 -23.24
C ASP A 433 -26.26 13.23 -24.48
N VAL A 434 -25.23 12.40 -24.29
CA VAL A 434 -24.41 11.84 -25.36
C VAL A 434 -24.12 10.36 -25.06
N LEU A 435 -24.37 9.49 -26.03
CA LEU A 435 -24.06 8.06 -25.97
C LEU A 435 -22.88 7.74 -26.89
N ILE A 436 -21.82 7.14 -26.37
CA ILE A 436 -20.63 6.75 -27.13
C ILE A 436 -20.47 5.23 -27.09
N VAL A 437 -20.75 4.56 -28.20
CA VAL A 437 -20.79 3.09 -28.28
C VAL A 437 -19.52 2.56 -28.96
N SER A 438 -18.80 1.67 -28.27
CA SER A 438 -17.63 0.97 -28.80
C SER A 438 -18.06 -0.31 -29.54
N GLY A 439 -17.42 -0.59 -30.68
CA GLY A 439 -17.63 -1.84 -31.41
C GLY A 439 -16.89 -3.05 -30.84
N LYS A 440 -15.88 -2.85 -29.97
CA LYS A 440 -15.05 -3.95 -29.45
C LYS A 440 -15.80 -4.76 -28.39
N ASN A 441 -15.96 -6.04 -28.66
CA ASN A 441 -16.38 -7.03 -27.68
C ASN A 441 -15.18 -7.38 -26.80
N GLU A 442 -15.19 -6.89 -25.57
CA GLU A 442 -14.11 -7.06 -24.60
C GLU A 442 -13.92 -8.52 -24.16
N THR A 443 -14.93 -9.38 -24.33
CA THR A 443 -14.83 -10.81 -24.03
C THR A 443 -14.12 -11.57 -25.14
N THR A 444 -14.41 -11.28 -26.41
CA THR A 444 -13.86 -12.02 -27.56
C THR A 444 -12.70 -11.31 -28.27
N GLY A 445 -12.46 -10.04 -27.97
CA GLY A 445 -11.49 -9.17 -28.64
C GLY A 445 -11.84 -8.80 -30.09
N LYS A 446 -13.08 -9.06 -30.53
CA LYS A 446 -13.53 -8.78 -31.91
C LYS A 446 -14.16 -7.41 -31.97
N ILE A 447 -13.90 -6.68 -33.06
CA ILE A 447 -14.55 -5.40 -33.34
C ILE A 447 -15.74 -5.66 -34.26
N ASP A 448 -16.93 -5.28 -33.80
CA ASP A 448 -18.19 -5.33 -34.53
C ASP A 448 -18.89 -3.97 -34.44
N MET A 449 -18.75 -3.18 -35.50
CA MET A 449 -19.39 -1.86 -35.60
C MET A 449 -20.88 -1.94 -35.98
N GLU A 450 -21.38 -3.10 -36.42
CA GLU A 450 -22.81 -3.30 -36.67
C GLU A 450 -23.57 -3.32 -35.35
N ALA A 451 -23.03 -3.99 -34.33
CA ALA A 451 -23.58 -3.95 -32.97
C ALA A 451 -23.74 -2.52 -32.44
N ALA A 452 -22.71 -1.67 -32.60
CA ALA A 452 -22.79 -0.26 -32.23
C ALA A 452 -23.85 0.52 -33.04
N SER A 453 -24.08 0.12 -34.30
CA SER A 453 -25.08 0.73 -35.18
C SER A 453 -26.51 0.32 -34.82
N GLU A 454 -26.72 -0.88 -34.27
CA GLU A 454 -28.02 -1.30 -33.74
C GLU A 454 -28.40 -0.51 -32.47
N VAL A 455 -27.45 -0.28 -31.56
CA VAL A 455 -27.65 0.58 -30.39
C VAL A 455 -27.97 2.02 -30.82
N GLU A 456 -27.23 2.57 -31.79
CA GLU A 456 -27.52 3.88 -32.40
C GLU A 456 -28.95 3.94 -32.98
N GLY A 457 -29.42 2.85 -33.58
CA GLY A 457 -30.79 2.75 -34.12
C GLY A 457 -31.88 2.91 -33.05
N GLY A 458 -31.61 2.45 -31.82
CA GLY A 458 -32.50 2.62 -30.67
C GLY A 458 -32.40 3.99 -29.99
N ALA A 459 -31.19 4.55 -29.89
CA ALA A 459 -30.92 5.80 -29.18
C ALA A 459 -31.16 7.07 -30.04
N GLY A 460 -31.02 6.95 -31.37
CA GLY A 460 -31.04 8.05 -32.32
C GLY A 460 -29.64 8.58 -32.66
N ARG A 461 -29.45 8.89 -33.96
CA ARG A 461 -28.15 9.26 -34.53
C ARG A 461 -27.58 10.58 -34.00
N ASP A 462 -28.44 11.56 -33.70
CA ASP A 462 -27.98 12.90 -33.29
C ASP A 462 -27.34 12.93 -31.90
N LYS A 463 -27.56 11.87 -31.09
CA LYS A 463 -27.03 11.72 -29.73
C LYS A 463 -25.92 10.68 -29.62
N THR A 464 -25.63 9.95 -30.69
CA THR A 464 -24.75 8.76 -30.63
C THR A 464 -23.44 9.00 -31.37
N ILE A 465 -22.32 8.62 -30.75
CA ILE A 465 -20.99 8.56 -31.34
C ILE A 465 -20.54 7.10 -31.33
N LYS A 466 -19.90 6.63 -32.41
CA LYS A 466 -19.37 5.27 -32.48
C LYS A 466 -17.85 5.29 -32.44
N THR A 467 -17.24 4.40 -31.66
CA THR A 467 -15.79 4.24 -31.54
C THR A 467 -15.39 2.78 -31.70
N GLU A 468 -14.11 2.51 -31.92
CA GLU A 468 -13.63 1.13 -32.05
C GLU A 468 -13.42 0.46 -30.69
N SER A 469 -12.93 1.20 -29.69
CA SER A 469 -12.56 0.66 -28.36
C SER A 469 -13.13 1.46 -27.19
N VAL A 470 -13.05 0.89 -25.98
CA VAL A 470 -13.35 1.59 -24.72
C VAL A 470 -12.42 2.78 -24.52
N TYR A 471 -11.11 2.61 -24.75
CA TYR A 471 -10.13 3.70 -24.70
C TYR A 471 -10.55 4.89 -25.58
N ASP A 472 -10.92 4.64 -26.84
CA ASP A 472 -11.36 5.70 -27.75
C ASP A 472 -12.68 6.34 -27.31
N SER A 473 -13.59 5.52 -26.75
CA SER A 473 -14.89 5.99 -26.24
C SER A 473 -14.70 6.97 -25.08
N ILE A 474 -13.87 6.62 -24.10
CA ILE A 474 -13.60 7.45 -22.92
C ILE A 474 -12.81 8.70 -23.30
N ARG A 475 -11.76 8.55 -24.12
CA ARG A 475 -10.99 9.71 -24.60
C ARG A 475 -11.90 10.69 -25.32
N ARG A 476 -12.81 10.20 -26.18
CA ARG A 476 -13.78 11.03 -26.88
C ARG A 476 -14.79 11.67 -25.94
N ALA A 477 -15.24 10.96 -24.90
CA ALA A 477 -16.12 11.50 -23.86
C ALA A 477 -15.44 12.68 -23.15
N LEU A 478 -14.18 12.53 -22.75
CA LEU A 478 -13.41 13.58 -22.07
C LEU A 478 -13.12 14.79 -22.96
N GLU A 479 -12.88 14.59 -24.27
CA GLU A 479 -12.69 15.70 -25.23
C GLU A 479 -13.91 16.60 -25.39
N ILE A 480 -15.12 16.06 -25.21
CA ILE A 480 -16.38 16.81 -25.40
C ILE A 480 -17.02 17.24 -24.07
N ALA A 481 -16.50 16.74 -22.94
CA ALA A 481 -17.01 17.04 -21.62
C ALA A 481 -16.62 18.46 -21.19
N GLU A 482 -17.52 19.10 -20.46
CA GLU A 482 -17.31 20.39 -19.83
C GLU A 482 -17.35 20.23 -18.31
N LYS A 483 -16.78 21.20 -17.58
CA LYS A 483 -16.76 21.16 -16.11
C LYS A 483 -18.17 21.01 -15.54
N GLY A 484 -18.39 19.96 -14.74
CA GLY A 484 -19.68 19.62 -14.14
C GLY A 484 -20.43 18.49 -14.85
N ASP A 485 -20.01 18.10 -16.06
CA ASP A 485 -20.49 16.88 -16.72
C ASP A 485 -20.00 15.62 -15.99
N THR A 486 -20.60 14.47 -16.29
CA THR A 486 -20.21 13.17 -15.77
C THR A 486 -20.03 12.17 -16.90
N VAL A 487 -18.93 11.40 -16.86
CA VAL A 487 -18.70 10.28 -17.77
C VAL A 487 -19.00 8.97 -17.03
N LEU A 488 -19.86 8.13 -17.61
CA LEU A 488 -20.21 6.81 -17.06
C LEU A 488 -19.98 5.73 -18.11
N HIS A 489 -19.08 4.79 -17.82
CA HIS A 489 -18.86 3.62 -18.64
C HIS A 489 -19.77 2.46 -18.21
N LEU A 490 -20.41 1.81 -19.18
CA LEU A 490 -21.32 0.68 -19.01
C LEU A 490 -20.96 -0.47 -19.94
N GLY A 491 -21.34 -1.68 -19.53
CA GLY A 491 -21.43 -2.83 -20.41
C GLY A 491 -20.82 -4.12 -19.85
N PRO A 492 -20.98 -5.25 -20.56
CA PRO A 492 -20.55 -6.55 -20.07
C PRO A 492 -19.04 -6.72 -19.89
N GLY A 493 -18.20 -5.90 -20.51
CA GLY A 493 -16.75 -5.93 -20.33
C GLY A 493 -16.34 -5.64 -18.89
N VAL A 494 -17.11 -4.83 -18.16
CA VAL A 494 -16.90 -4.59 -16.72
C VAL A 494 -17.03 -5.87 -15.90
N VAL A 495 -17.80 -6.86 -16.37
CA VAL A 495 -17.95 -8.17 -15.71
C VAL A 495 -16.91 -9.17 -16.22
N ASN A 496 -16.75 -9.27 -17.54
CA ASN A 496 -16.01 -10.36 -18.17
C ASN A 496 -14.54 -10.03 -18.47
N ALA A 497 -14.18 -8.75 -18.45
CA ALA A 497 -12.87 -8.22 -18.84
C ALA A 497 -12.49 -6.98 -18.01
N TYR A 498 -12.84 -6.99 -16.72
CA TYR A 498 -12.75 -5.85 -15.80
C TYR A 498 -11.40 -5.11 -15.88
N ASP A 499 -10.27 -5.83 -15.72
CA ASP A 499 -8.94 -5.21 -15.71
C ASP A 499 -8.63 -4.54 -17.06
N ASN A 500 -9.00 -5.15 -18.18
CA ASN A 500 -8.78 -4.57 -19.51
C ASN A 500 -9.58 -3.28 -19.71
N VAL A 501 -10.84 -3.29 -19.30
CA VAL A 501 -11.73 -2.11 -19.40
C VAL A 501 -11.23 -0.98 -18.51
N ARG A 502 -10.85 -1.31 -17.27
CA ARG A 502 -10.27 -0.35 -16.33
C ARG A 502 -8.99 0.27 -16.87
N ASP A 503 -8.05 -0.55 -17.36
CA ASP A 503 -6.80 -0.09 -17.95
C ASP A 503 -7.04 0.81 -19.18
N ASP A 504 -8.05 0.51 -20.00
CA ASP A 504 -8.45 1.35 -21.14
C ASP A 504 -8.97 2.72 -20.69
N ILE A 505 -9.79 2.76 -19.64
CA ILE A 505 -10.29 4.01 -19.04
C ILE A 505 -9.13 4.84 -18.45
N GLU A 506 -8.26 4.23 -17.64
CA GLU A 506 -7.14 4.91 -16.98
C GLU A 506 -6.15 5.48 -18.00
N ARG A 507 -5.80 4.73 -19.06
CA ARG A 507 -4.95 5.25 -20.14
C ARG A 507 -5.59 6.41 -20.89
N ALA A 508 -6.90 6.38 -21.11
CA ALA A 508 -7.60 7.49 -21.76
C ALA A 508 -7.55 8.75 -20.89
N ILE A 509 -7.76 8.62 -19.58
CA ILE A 509 -7.64 9.71 -18.59
C ILE A 509 -6.21 10.29 -18.58
N GLU A 510 -5.19 9.44 -18.52
CA GLU A 510 -3.79 9.89 -18.55
C GLU A 510 -3.44 10.66 -19.83
N SER A 511 -4.00 10.26 -20.97
CA SER A 511 -3.76 10.92 -22.26
C SER A 511 -4.28 12.37 -22.31
N MET A 512 -5.17 12.74 -21.40
CA MET A 512 -5.79 14.08 -21.32
C MET A 512 -5.06 15.02 -20.35
N ARG A 513 -4.06 14.55 -19.60
CA ARG A 513 -3.32 15.37 -18.62
C ARG A 513 -2.20 16.18 -19.29
N ASP A 514 -1.99 17.41 -18.83
CA ASP A 514 -0.91 18.30 -19.31
C ASP A 514 0.47 17.62 -19.27
N SER A 515 1.23 17.75 -20.36
CA SER A 515 2.59 17.23 -20.46
C SER A 515 3.63 18.28 -20.08
N ILE A 516 4.50 17.93 -19.13
CA ILE A 516 5.58 18.77 -18.64
C ILE A 516 6.93 18.18 -19.06
N VAL A 517 7.76 18.98 -19.73
CA VAL A 517 9.14 18.62 -20.04
C VAL A 517 10.09 19.28 -19.04
N VAL A 518 10.90 18.48 -18.34
CA VAL A 518 11.91 18.97 -17.38
C VAL A 518 13.29 19.01 -18.04
N LEU A 519 13.82 20.21 -18.26
CA LEU A 519 15.12 20.45 -18.88
C LEU A 519 16.26 20.41 -17.84
N GLY A 520 17.26 19.57 -18.11
CA GLY A 520 18.33 19.29 -17.16
C GLY A 520 17.93 18.25 -16.11
N GLY A 521 16.98 17.37 -16.44
CA GLY A 521 16.39 16.41 -15.51
C GLY A 521 17.35 15.31 -15.03
N CYS A 522 18.53 15.15 -15.62
CA CYS A 522 19.57 14.23 -15.11
C CYS A 522 20.47 14.88 -14.04
N GLY A 523 20.19 16.13 -13.66
CA GLY A 523 20.81 16.79 -12.50
C GLY A 523 20.11 16.43 -11.17
N ASN A 524 20.78 16.71 -10.05
CA ASN A 524 20.24 16.42 -8.71
C ASN A 524 18.90 17.13 -8.44
N VAL A 525 18.76 18.39 -8.85
CA VAL A 525 17.54 19.18 -8.67
C VAL A 525 16.49 18.80 -9.71
N GLY A 526 16.88 18.71 -10.98
CA GLY A 526 15.97 18.38 -12.08
C GLY A 526 15.32 17.02 -11.95
N SER A 527 16.08 16.00 -11.52
CA SER A 527 15.54 14.67 -11.27
C SER A 527 14.46 14.71 -10.20
N LEU A 528 14.68 15.43 -9.09
CA LEU A 528 13.68 15.55 -8.04
C LEU A 528 12.48 16.42 -8.47
N MET A 529 12.67 17.46 -9.29
CA MET A 529 11.55 18.22 -9.87
C MET A 529 10.66 17.30 -10.72
N ALA A 530 11.25 16.49 -11.61
CA ALA A 530 10.51 15.57 -12.46
C ALA A 530 9.69 14.55 -11.67
N ARG A 531 10.30 13.96 -10.64
CA ARG A 531 9.64 12.97 -9.77
C ARG A 531 8.51 13.59 -8.95
N ASN A 532 8.69 14.82 -8.45
CA ASN A 532 7.62 15.54 -7.75
C ASN A 532 6.44 15.86 -8.65
N LEU A 533 6.70 16.34 -9.88
CA LEU A 533 5.65 16.61 -10.85
C LEU A 533 4.92 15.33 -11.26
N ARG A 534 5.64 14.24 -11.51
CA ARG A 534 5.03 12.95 -11.84
C ARG A 534 4.14 12.43 -10.70
N ALA A 535 4.59 12.58 -9.46
CA ALA A 535 3.81 12.24 -8.28
C ALA A 535 2.50 13.05 -8.12
N ARG A 536 2.36 14.18 -8.81
CA ARG A 536 1.13 15.00 -8.86
C ARG A 536 0.25 14.69 -10.07
N GLY A 537 0.55 13.61 -10.80
CA GLY A 537 -0.27 13.12 -11.91
C GLY A 537 0.07 13.71 -13.27
N TYR A 538 1.02 14.65 -13.36
CA TYR A 538 1.48 15.18 -14.64
C TYR A 538 2.16 14.10 -15.47
N ARG A 539 2.02 14.20 -16.80
CA ARG A 539 2.85 13.44 -17.71
C ARG A 539 4.20 14.13 -17.81
N VAL A 540 5.28 13.47 -17.37
CA VAL A 540 6.59 14.10 -17.26
C VAL A 540 7.59 13.46 -18.21
N ILE A 541 8.30 14.30 -18.95
CA ILE A 541 9.42 13.90 -19.81
C ILE A 541 10.68 14.62 -19.31
N VAL A 542 11.73 13.87 -18.98
CA VAL A 542 13.04 14.41 -18.64
C VAL A 542 13.87 14.56 -19.91
N SER A 543 14.34 15.77 -20.20
CA SER A 543 15.20 16.07 -21.35
C SER A 543 16.56 16.60 -20.90
N ASP A 544 17.65 15.99 -21.38
CA ASP A 544 19.02 16.32 -20.95
C ASP A 544 20.07 16.04 -22.03
N LEU A 545 21.15 16.83 -22.03
CA LEU A 545 22.30 16.62 -22.93
C LEU A 545 23.13 15.40 -22.54
N LYS A 546 23.03 14.92 -21.30
CA LYS A 546 23.66 13.66 -20.89
C LYS A 546 23.01 12.49 -21.64
N GLU A 547 23.83 11.53 -22.04
CA GLU A 547 23.37 10.30 -22.71
C GLU A 547 22.79 9.26 -21.74
N SER A 548 23.06 9.39 -20.43
CA SER A 548 22.58 8.46 -19.41
C SER A 548 22.44 9.12 -18.04
N THR A 549 21.68 8.49 -17.15
CA THR A 549 21.52 8.90 -15.74
C THR A 549 21.49 7.70 -14.78
N PRO A 550 22.09 7.80 -13.58
CA PRO A 550 22.01 6.73 -12.58
C PRO A 550 20.58 6.48 -12.05
N LEU A 551 19.61 7.32 -12.43
CA LEU A 551 18.19 7.20 -12.06
C LEU A 551 17.31 6.64 -13.17
N GLU A 552 17.88 6.09 -14.25
CA GLU A 552 17.09 5.56 -15.38
C GLU A 552 16.02 4.56 -14.95
N ASP A 553 16.37 3.61 -14.09
CA ASP A 553 15.42 2.59 -13.62
C ASP A 553 14.34 3.22 -12.72
N VAL A 554 14.73 4.15 -11.85
CA VAL A 554 13.78 4.90 -10.98
C VAL A 554 12.78 5.69 -11.82
N PHE A 555 13.25 6.40 -12.84
CA PHE A 555 12.37 7.15 -13.74
C PHE A 555 11.42 6.23 -14.50
N ARG A 556 11.89 5.09 -14.98
CA ARG A 556 11.05 4.11 -15.68
C ARG A 556 9.96 3.54 -14.76
N GLU A 557 10.33 3.16 -13.53
CA GLU A 557 9.39 2.64 -12.53
C GLU A 557 8.33 3.68 -12.13
N GLU A 558 8.70 4.96 -12.08
CA GLU A 558 7.78 6.07 -11.78
C GLU A 558 6.98 6.56 -13.02
N GLY A 559 7.22 5.99 -14.21
CA GLY A 559 6.54 6.37 -15.45
C GLY A 559 6.97 7.72 -16.02
N ILE A 560 8.24 8.10 -15.82
CA ILE A 560 8.86 9.31 -16.37
C ILE A 560 9.56 8.94 -17.67
N GLU A 561 9.21 9.64 -18.75
CA GLU A 561 9.83 9.44 -20.07
C GLU A 561 11.20 10.14 -20.16
N LEU A 562 12.09 9.63 -21.01
CA LEU A 562 13.47 10.13 -21.13
C LEU A 562 13.82 10.52 -22.57
N ASP A 563 14.28 11.76 -22.74
CA ASP A 563 14.84 12.35 -23.95
C ASP A 563 16.32 12.71 -23.67
N LEU A 564 17.22 11.74 -23.86
CA LEU A 564 18.64 11.86 -23.49
C LEU A 564 19.54 12.05 -24.71
N GLY A 565 20.71 12.66 -24.49
CA GLY A 565 21.70 12.96 -25.53
C GLY A 565 21.38 14.20 -26.36
N GLY A 566 20.38 14.98 -25.96
CA GLY A 566 19.90 16.15 -26.70
C GLY A 566 18.64 16.75 -26.10
N HIS A 567 18.09 17.75 -26.80
CA HIS A 567 16.77 18.30 -26.51
C HIS A 567 15.92 18.18 -27.77
N SER A 568 15.10 17.14 -27.86
CA SER A 568 14.31 16.87 -29.06
C SER A 568 13.23 17.93 -29.28
N MET A 569 13.27 18.61 -30.43
CA MET A 569 12.30 19.65 -30.76
C MET A 569 10.86 19.12 -30.85
N ASP A 570 10.67 17.85 -31.23
CA ASP A 570 9.34 17.25 -31.31
C ASP A 570 8.76 16.95 -29.92
N VAL A 571 9.61 16.71 -28.93
CA VAL A 571 9.20 16.61 -27.52
C VAL A 571 8.84 17.99 -27.00
N LEU A 572 9.70 18.98 -27.22
CA LEU A 572 9.50 20.35 -26.72
C LEU A 572 8.27 21.04 -27.32
N ARG A 573 7.97 20.86 -28.60
CA ARG A 573 6.80 21.45 -29.26
C ARG A 573 5.46 20.89 -28.78
N ARG A 574 5.45 19.71 -28.16
CA ARG A 574 4.24 19.06 -27.64
C ARG A 574 4.01 19.32 -26.15
N ALA A 575 4.99 19.92 -25.48
CA ALA A 575 4.90 20.23 -24.07
C ALA A 575 3.91 21.38 -23.85
N GLY A 576 2.97 21.23 -22.91
CA GLY A 576 2.15 22.35 -22.43
C GLY A 576 2.94 23.23 -21.45
N THR A 577 3.91 22.63 -20.74
CA THR A 577 4.79 23.32 -19.81
C THR A 577 6.22 22.80 -19.91
N ILE A 578 7.19 23.69 -19.75
CA ILE A 578 8.62 23.39 -19.69
C ILE A 578 9.17 23.84 -18.33
N ALA A 579 9.62 22.88 -17.53
CA ALA A 579 10.28 23.16 -16.26
C ALA A 579 11.79 23.26 -16.45
N ILE A 580 12.39 24.38 -16.03
CA ILE A 580 13.82 24.64 -16.17
C ILE A 580 14.50 24.53 -14.81
N THR A 581 15.61 23.80 -14.77
CA THR A 581 16.42 23.69 -13.55
C THR A 581 17.24 24.96 -13.27
N PRO A 582 17.57 25.28 -12.00
CA PRO A 582 18.34 26.49 -11.65
C PRO A 582 19.67 26.65 -12.40
N ALA A 583 20.32 25.54 -12.74
CA ALA A 583 21.57 25.54 -13.51
C ALA A 583 21.40 26.04 -14.95
N LEU A 584 20.18 26.00 -15.49
CA LEU A 584 19.84 26.32 -16.87
C LEU A 584 19.05 27.62 -17.02
N GLU A 585 18.52 28.20 -15.93
CA GLU A 585 17.73 29.44 -15.95
C GLU A 585 18.43 30.62 -16.66
N ASN A 586 19.76 30.70 -16.56
CA ASN A 586 20.56 31.75 -17.20
C ASN A 586 21.32 31.28 -18.46
N ASN A 587 21.04 30.07 -18.95
CA ASN A 587 21.73 29.50 -20.10
C ASN A 587 21.08 29.98 -21.41
N ARG A 588 21.72 30.95 -22.08
CA ARG A 588 21.22 31.52 -23.34
C ARG A 588 20.82 30.49 -24.39
N ARG A 589 21.58 29.38 -24.54
CA ARG A 589 21.25 28.36 -25.54
C ARG A 589 19.93 27.65 -25.25
N VAL A 590 19.66 27.37 -23.97
CA VAL A 590 18.41 26.74 -23.54
C VAL A 590 17.26 27.73 -23.66
N LEU A 591 17.47 28.98 -23.26
CA LEU A 591 16.47 30.04 -23.40
C LEU A 591 16.12 30.32 -24.87
N ASP A 592 17.12 30.35 -25.75
CA ASP A 592 16.92 30.51 -27.20
C ASP A 592 16.19 29.29 -27.81
N LEU A 593 16.46 28.08 -27.31
CA LEU A 593 15.84 26.83 -27.78
C LEU A 593 14.34 26.79 -27.50
N ILE A 594 13.92 27.25 -26.33
CA ILE A 594 12.52 27.28 -25.92
C ILE A 594 11.81 28.58 -26.35
N SER A 595 12.57 29.59 -26.77
CA SER A 595 12.03 30.85 -27.29
C SER A 595 11.21 30.60 -28.56
N GLY A 596 9.91 30.91 -28.49
CA GLY A 596 8.96 30.72 -29.60
C GLY A 596 8.19 29.39 -29.58
N LEU A 597 8.32 28.59 -28.53
CA LEU A 597 7.39 27.49 -28.25
C LEU A 597 6.13 28.04 -27.56
N ASP A 598 4.99 27.39 -27.82
CA ASP A 598 3.70 27.70 -27.17
C ASP A 598 3.56 26.86 -25.89
N ALA A 599 4.44 27.11 -24.92
CA ALA A 599 4.51 26.39 -23.66
C ALA A 599 4.83 27.33 -22.49
N ASP A 600 4.19 27.11 -21.35
CA ASP A 600 4.51 27.84 -20.13
C ASP A 600 5.89 27.43 -19.59
N VAL A 601 6.64 28.39 -19.05
CA VAL A 601 7.98 28.13 -18.49
C VAL A 601 7.95 28.30 -16.99
N ILE A 602 8.32 27.25 -16.26
CA ILE A 602 8.34 27.22 -14.79
C ILE A 602 9.73 26.91 -14.23
N GLY A 603 10.05 27.47 -13.07
CA GLY A 603 11.30 27.23 -12.33
C GLY A 603 11.12 26.29 -11.13
N VAL A 604 12.19 26.14 -10.34
CA VAL A 604 12.13 25.30 -9.12
C VAL A 604 11.15 25.86 -8.07
N GLU A 605 11.02 27.19 -7.96
CA GLU A 605 10.10 27.83 -7.01
C GLU A 605 8.64 27.49 -7.35
N ASP A 606 8.29 27.51 -8.64
CA ASP A 606 6.96 27.12 -9.11
C ASP A 606 6.68 25.65 -8.78
N VAL A 607 7.65 24.75 -9.02
CA VAL A 607 7.51 23.33 -8.68
C VAL A 607 7.32 23.14 -7.17
N LEU A 608 8.05 23.88 -6.33
CA LEU A 608 7.89 23.83 -4.87
C LEU A 608 6.51 24.32 -4.41
N ASN A 609 5.92 25.28 -5.13
CA ASN A 609 4.56 25.80 -4.89
C ASN A 609 3.47 24.84 -5.38
N MET A 610 3.67 24.23 -6.56
CA MET A 610 2.76 23.23 -7.13
C MET A 610 2.74 21.93 -6.32
N CYS A 611 3.83 21.64 -5.60
CA CYS A 611 3.99 20.42 -4.81
C CYS A 611 4.16 20.75 -3.32
N PRO A 612 3.10 21.08 -2.56
CA PRO A 612 3.22 21.37 -1.14
C PRO A 612 3.67 20.13 -0.32
N VAL A 613 4.25 20.39 0.86
CA VAL A 613 4.58 19.33 1.83
C VAL A 613 3.32 18.98 2.61
N GLU A 614 2.88 17.72 2.51
CA GLU A 614 1.61 17.22 3.09
C GLU A 614 1.85 16.20 4.22
N LYS A 615 3.09 16.06 4.69
CA LYS A 615 3.52 15.02 5.63
C LYS A 615 4.49 15.56 6.68
N PRO A 616 4.66 14.88 7.83
CA PRO A 616 5.70 15.23 8.79
C PRO A 616 7.11 15.09 8.17
N VAL A 617 7.98 16.05 8.48
CA VAL A 617 9.35 16.08 7.97
C VAL A 617 10.34 16.18 9.12
N VAL A 618 11.23 15.20 9.21
CA VAL A 618 12.33 15.20 10.17
C VAL A 618 13.60 15.72 9.50
N GLY A 619 14.05 16.89 9.95
CA GLY A 619 15.29 17.52 9.50
C GLY A 619 16.43 17.23 10.47
N VAL A 620 17.48 16.54 10.01
CA VAL A 620 18.64 16.20 10.84
C VAL A 620 19.84 17.09 10.51
N THR A 621 20.33 17.83 11.50
CA THR A 621 21.55 18.62 11.41
C THR A 621 22.54 18.32 12.54
N GLY A 622 23.72 18.92 12.44
CA GLY A 622 24.85 18.75 13.36
C GLY A 622 26.18 18.76 12.62
N THR A 623 27.28 18.69 13.37
CA THR A 623 28.62 18.56 12.79
C THR A 623 28.81 17.15 12.24
N ASN A 624 28.64 16.14 13.08
CA ASN A 624 28.82 14.73 12.72
C ASN A 624 27.55 13.90 12.97
N GLY A 625 27.44 12.73 12.32
CA GLY A 625 26.36 11.77 12.57
C GLY A 625 25.05 12.01 11.82
N LYS A 626 24.94 13.07 11.02
CA LYS A 626 23.73 13.41 10.25
C LYS A 626 23.24 12.25 9.37
N THR A 627 24.07 11.80 8.43
CA THR A 627 23.73 10.75 7.46
C THR A 627 23.43 9.40 8.13
N THR A 628 24.15 9.07 9.21
CA THR A 628 23.89 7.84 9.96
C THR A 628 22.57 7.93 10.72
N THR A 629 22.28 9.06 11.35
CA THR A 629 21.03 9.30 12.08
C THR A 629 19.83 9.30 11.13
N THR A 630 19.93 9.93 9.96
CA THR A 630 18.86 9.86 8.94
C THR A 630 18.66 8.44 8.44
N GLY A 631 19.74 7.67 8.23
CA GLY A 631 19.67 6.26 7.85
C GLY A 631 18.98 5.37 8.89
N ILE A 632 19.35 5.50 10.17
CA ILE A 632 18.71 4.76 11.26
C ILE A 632 17.24 5.16 11.39
N LEU A 633 16.92 6.45 11.35
CA LEU A 633 15.54 6.92 11.44
C LEU A 633 14.69 6.40 10.28
N LYS A 634 15.20 6.43 9.05
CA LYS A 634 14.54 5.82 7.89
C LYS A 634 14.26 4.33 8.10
N SER A 635 15.19 3.60 8.73
CA SER A 635 15.03 2.18 9.10
C SER A 635 13.91 1.99 10.12
N ILE A 636 13.85 2.85 11.14
CA ILE A 636 12.78 2.86 12.15
C ILE A 636 11.40 3.10 11.54
N ILE A 637 11.27 4.13 10.69
CA ILE A 637 9.97 4.44 10.06
C ILE A 637 9.50 3.27 9.17
N ARG A 638 10.42 2.63 8.43
CA ARG A 638 10.10 1.43 7.65
C ARG A 638 9.70 0.23 8.51
N ALA A 639 10.35 0.03 9.65
CA ALA A 639 10.00 -1.03 10.58
C ALA A 639 8.57 -0.86 11.14
N ALA A 640 8.13 0.40 11.30
CA ALA A 640 6.78 0.77 11.70
C ALA A 640 5.72 0.67 10.58
N GLY A 641 6.05 0.05 9.43
CA GLY A 641 5.15 -0.11 8.29
C GLY A 641 4.89 1.17 7.50
N LYS A 642 5.65 2.24 7.75
CA LYS A 642 5.53 3.52 7.04
C LYS A 642 6.60 3.66 5.95
N THR A 643 6.26 4.42 4.92
CA THR A 643 7.12 4.70 3.77
C THR A 643 7.90 6.00 3.96
N VAL A 644 9.14 6.03 3.46
CA VAL A 644 10.01 7.22 3.50
C VAL A 644 10.58 7.51 2.12
N PRO A 645 10.42 8.74 1.60
CA PRO A 645 10.95 9.11 0.29
C PRO A 645 12.48 9.07 0.24
N GLU A 646 13.01 8.52 -0.85
CA GLU A 646 14.43 8.46 -1.16
C GLU A 646 14.77 9.26 -2.42
N HIS A 647 15.86 10.02 -2.36
CA HIS A 647 16.34 10.76 -3.53
C HIS A 647 17.19 9.89 -4.48
N HIS A 648 17.72 8.75 -4.01
CA HIS A 648 18.59 7.82 -4.78
C HIS A 648 19.86 8.41 -5.40
N LEU A 649 20.18 9.66 -5.07
CA LEU A 649 21.40 10.34 -5.53
C LEU A 649 22.64 9.89 -4.74
N SER A 650 23.78 9.81 -5.43
CA SER A 650 25.11 9.52 -4.85
C SER A 650 25.75 10.70 -4.12
N ILE A 651 24.94 11.55 -3.46
CA ILE A 651 25.39 12.71 -2.70
C ILE A 651 24.72 12.75 -1.32
N GLN A 652 25.43 13.28 -0.32
CA GLN A 652 24.79 13.65 0.95
C GLN A 652 23.89 14.88 0.71
N GLY A 653 22.76 14.96 1.40
CA GLY A 653 21.70 15.98 1.23
C GLY A 653 22.09 17.44 1.52
N ASN A 654 23.38 17.77 1.61
CA ASN A 654 23.91 19.10 1.96
C ASN A 654 23.80 20.13 0.82
N THR A 655 22.89 19.92 -0.14
CA THR A 655 22.63 20.86 -1.25
C THR A 655 21.29 21.55 -0.99
N GLU A 656 21.26 22.88 -1.00
CA GLU A 656 20.15 23.73 -0.51
C GLU A 656 18.73 23.26 -0.87
N LEU A 657 18.51 22.82 -2.12
CA LEU A 657 17.19 22.45 -2.66
C LEU A 657 16.86 20.95 -2.58
N VAL A 658 17.85 20.08 -2.33
CA VAL A 658 17.65 18.62 -2.32
C VAL A 658 16.75 18.20 -1.16
N PRO A 659 16.97 18.65 0.10
CA PRO A 659 16.06 18.36 1.21
C PRO A 659 14.61 18.79 0.90
N ALA A 660 14.44 19.99 0.33
CA ALA A 660 13.13 20.55 0.06
C ALA A 660 12.34 19.72 -0.98
N LEU A 661 13.01 19.32 -2.06
CA LEU A 661 12.37 18.50 -3.09
C LEU A 661 12.22 17.03 -2.65
N GLN A 662 13.15 16.47 -1.87
CA GLN A 662 13.00 15.12 -1.32
C GLN A 662 11.82 15.03 -0.35
N ALA A 663 11.59 16.07 0.46
CA ALA A 663 10.48 16.09 1.42
C ALA A 663 9.09 16.01 0.78
N ARG A 664 8.98 16.41 -0.50
CA ARG A 664 7.73 16.44 -1.27
C ARG A 664 7.43 15.16 -2.03
N LEU A 665 8.43 14.28 -2.20
CA LEU A 665 8.25 12.98 -2.84
C LEU A 665 7.24 12.12 -2.06
N PRO A 666 6.54 11.18 -2.73
CA PRO A 666 5.59 10.27 -2.08
C PRO A 666 6.15 9.53 -0.85
N GLY A 667 5.30 9.36 0.16
CA GLY A 667 5.61 8.63 1.39
C GLY A 667 4.91 9.21 2.63
N ASP A 668 4.95 8.49 3.74
CA ASP A 668 4.22 8.82 4.98
C ASP A 668 4.99 9.83 5.86
N VAL A 669 6.31 9.74 5.91
CA VAL A 669 7.20 10.63 6.69
C VAL A 669 8.45 10.91 5.89
N ALA A 670 8.83 12.17 5.73
CA ALA A 670 10.11 12.52 5.10
C ALA A 670 11.23 12.64 6.14
N VAL A 671 12.40 12.09 5.81
CA VAL A 671 13.61 12.22 6.61
C VAL A 671 14.71 12.82 5.74
N VAL A 672 15.14 14.03 6.10
CA VAL A 672 16.06 14.84 5.28
C VAL A 672 17.28 15.28 6.08
N GLU A 673 18.44 15.29 5.42
CA GLU A 673 19.68 15.80 5.99
C GLU A 673 19.79 17.31 5.73
N ILE A 674 19.93 18.12 6.78
CA ILE A 674 20.05 19.58 6.68
C ILE A 674 21.51 19.99 6.92
N GLY A 675 22.20 20.32 5.83
CA GLY A 675 23.59 20.76 5.80
C GLY A 675 23.80 22.27 5.97
N THR A 676 25.06 22.66 6.13
CA THR A 676 25.49 24.07 5.99
C THR A 676 26.99 24.13 5.70
N PHE A 677 27.41 25.14 4.96
CA PHE A 677 28.81 25.54 4.78
C PHE A 677 29.27 26.56 5.84
N GLY A 678 28.51 26.69 6.93
CA GLY A 678 28.75 27.63 8.02
C GLY A 678 28.38 29.08 7.66
N ARG A 679 27.32 29.27 6.84
CA ARG A 679 26.76 30.59 6.54
C ARG A 679 25.39 30.73 7.21
N ARG A 680 25.19 31.86 7.89
CA ARG A 680 23.92 32.19 8.56
C ARG A 680 22.78 32.24 7.55
N GLY A 681 21.64 31.63 7.88
CA GLY A 681 20.43 31.57 7.07
C GLY A 681 20.24 30.26 6.29
N GLU A 682 21.32 29.50 6.02
CA GLU A 682 21.23 28.29 5.18
C GLU A 682 20.36 27.20 5.82
N ILE A 683 20.56 26.93 7.11
CA ILE A 683 19.77 25.91 7.83
C ILE A 683 18.33 26.37 7.93
N ARG A 684 18.11 27.64 8.28
CA ARG A 684 16.75 28.20 8.34
C ARG A 684 16.01 28.04 7.03
N GLN A 685 16.63 28.44 5.92
CA GLN A 685 16.01 28.40 4.60
C GLN A 685 15.75 26.97 4.14
N SER A 686 16.73 26.08 4.28
CA SER A 686 16.56 24.67 3.90
C SER A 686 15.48 23.98 4.74
N ALA A 687 15.43 24.24 6.05
CA ALA A 687 14.40 23.68 6.92
C ALA A 687 13.00 24.23 6.63
N LEU A 688 12.87 25.55 6.38
CA LEU A 688 11.60 26.18 5.98
C LEU A 688 11.08 25.61 4.66
N LEU A 689 11.93 25.59 3.63
CA LEU A 689 11.53 25.06 2.32
C LEU A 689 11.15 23.59 2.40
N SER A 690 11.81 22.80 3.26
CA SER A 690 11.49 21.39 3.47
C SER A 690 10.27 21.14 4.35
N GLY A 691 9.71 22.16 5.00
CA GLY A 691 8.58 21.99 5.92
C GLY A 691 8.93 21.16 7.15
N VAL A 692 10.15 21.32 7.70
CA VAL A 692 10.61 20.54 8.86
C VAL A 692 9.69 20.76 10.06
N SER A 693 9.04 19.69 10.53
CA SER A 693 8.21 19.69 11.74
C SER A 693 8.97 19.16 12.96
N VAL A 694 9.94 18.25 12.76
CA VAL A 694 10.82 17.74 13.82
C VAL A 694 12.29 18.01 13.47
N GLY A 695 12.97 18.82 14.28
CA GLY A 695 14.38 19.17 14.08
C GLY A 695 15.29 18.37 14.99
N VAL A 696 16.33 17.73 14.45
CA VAL A 696 17.31 16.96 15.25
C VAL A 696 18.67 17.64 15.18
N ILE A 697 19.30 17.90 16.33
CA ILE A 697 20.69 18.36 16.42
C ILE A 697 21.54 17.28 17.07
N THR A 698 22.44 16.67 16.30
CA THR A 698 23.25 15.52 16.77
C THR A 698 24.34 15.96 17.76
N ASN A 699 25.23 16.86 17.33
CA ASN A 699 26.32 17.45 18.11
C ASN A 699 26.84 18.69 17.37
N ILE A 700 27.55 19.55 18.09
CA ILE A 700 28.26 20.68 17.51
C ILE A 700 29.73 20.57 17.93
N SER A 701 30.65 20.46 16.98
CA SER A 701 32.09 20.46 17.21
C SER A 701 32.75 21.58 16.41
N ARG A 702 33.99 21.95 16.75
CA ARG A 702 34.73 22.97 16.00
C ARG A 702 34.98 22.47 14.57
N ASP A 703 34.28 23.05 13.60
CA ASP A 703 34.39 22.70 12.18
C ASP A 703 34.08 23.93 11.30
N HIS A 704 34.52 23.92 10.03
CA HIS A 704 34.33 25.00 9.04
C HIS A 704 34.77 26.42 9.47
N LEU A 705 35.88 26.54 10.23
CA LEU A 705 36.38 27.82 10.75
C LEU A 705 37.27 28.60 9.76
N SER A 706 37.36 28.18 8.50
CA SER A 706 38.21 28.85 7.50
C SER A 706 37.66 30.22 7.05
N GLY A 707 38.57 31.16 6.80
CA GLY A 707 38.24 32.51 6.31
C GLY A 707 37.89 33.55 7.39
N GLY A 708 38.33 33.37 8.64
CA GLY A 708 38.15 34.35 9.72
C GLY A 708 36.82 34.24 10.49
N ARG A 709 36.10 33.13 10.32
CA ARG A 709 34.80 32.87 10.99
C ARG A 709 34.99 32.38 12.42
N ARG A 710 34.12 32.80 13.34
CA ARG A 710 34.18 32.39 14.75
C ARG A 710 33.32 31.16 14.99
N PHE A 711 33.72 30.31 15.92
CA PHE A 711 32.93 29.14 16.32
C PHE A 711 31.51 29.49 16.79
N SER A 712 31.34 30.68 17.39
CA SER A 712 30.02 31.23 17.72
C SER A 712 29.08 31.32 16.51
N ASP A 713 29.60 31.69 15.34
CA ASP A 713 28.78 31.89 14.14
C ASP A 713 28.28 30.54 13.60
N TYR A 714 29.10 29.48 13.76
CA TYR A 714 28.71 28.10 13.41
C TYR A 714 27.67 27.52 14.38
N ILE A 715 27.79 27.80 15.67
CA ILE A 715 26.80 27.43 16.70
C ILE A 715 25.45 28.07 16.38
N GLU A 716 25.43 29.38 16.09
CA GLU A 716 24.21 30.11 15.76
C GLU A 716 23.57 29.58 14.47
N CYS A 717 24.36 29.24 13.45
CA CYS A 717 23.85 28.62 12.23
C CYS A 717 23.11 27.30 12.53
N LYS A 718 23.67 26.43 13.37
CA LYS A 718 23.03 25.16 13.75
C LYS A 718 21.76 25.34 14.58
N ARG A 719 21.71 26.42 15.39
CA ARG A 719 20.54 26.79 16.19
C ARG A 719 19.33 27.14 15.31
N GLU A 720 19.53 27.61 14.08
CA GLU A 720 18.46 28.09 13.18
C GLU A 720 17.33 27.07 12.94
N ILE A 721 17.60 25.77 13.02
CA ILE A 721 16.56 24.74 12.86
C ILE A 721 15.44 24.86 13.92
N ILE A 722 15.76 25.40 15.10
CA ILE A 722 14.83 25.63 16.22
C ILE A 722 13.76 26.67 15.88
N ASP A 723 14.09 27.60 14.98
CA ASP A 723 13.16 28.65 14.55
C ASP A 723 12.10 28.12 13.58
N THR A 724 12.25 26.87 13.11
CA THR A 724 11.43 26.28 12.04
C THR A 724 10.62 25.08 12.51
N ALA A 725 11.25 24.18 13.26
CA ALA A 725 10.63 22.92 13.67
C ALA A 725 9.75 23.09 14.91
N GLU A 726 8.65 22.35 14.97
CA GLU A 726 7.71 22.36 16.09
C GLU A 726 8.30 21.66 17.31
N VAL A 727 8.87 20.46 17.10
CA VAL A 727 9.56 19.66 18.12
C VAL A 727 11.06 19.61 17.80
N ILE A 728 11.91 19.78 18.82
CA ILE A 728 13.37 19.75 18.70
C ILE A 728 13.95 18.60 19.52
N VAL A 729 14.75 17.76 18.87
CA VAL A 729 15.50 16.68 19.50
C VAL A 729 16.95 17.13 19.72
N LEU A 730 17.40 17.12 20.98
CA LEU A 730 18.67 17.70 21.41
C LEU A 730 19.53 16.69 22.17
N ASN A 731 20.84 16.70 21.93
CA ASN A 731 21.78 15.87 22.68
C ASN A 731 22.09 16.49 24.05
N ALA A 732 21.66 15.85 25.13
CA ALA A 732 21.93 16.27 26.51
C ALA A 732 23.43 16.26 26.84
N ASP A 733 24.18 15.35 26.22
CA ASP A 733 25.58 15.10 26.52
C ASP A 733 26.50 16.14 25.84
N ASP A 734 26.02 16.87 24.82
CA ASP A 734 26.73 17.99 24.22
C ASP A 734 26.37 19.30 24.96
N PRO A 735 27.32 19.95 25.65
CA PRO A 735 27.03 21.15 26.44
C PRO A 735 26.44 22.32 25.64
N ILE A 736 26.77 22.45 24.36
CA ILE A 736 26.24 23.55 23.54
C ILE A 736 24.83 23.21 23.06
N VAL A 737 24.63 21.99 22.55
CA VAL A 737 23.31 21.56 22.07
C VAL A 737 22.29 21.54 23.21
N ALA A 738 22.67 21.01 24.38
CA ALA A 738 21.82 21.03 25.57
C ALA A 738 21.43 22.45 26.01
N SER A 739 22.30 23.46 25.77
CA SER A 739 21.99 24.84 26.14
C SER A 739 20.86 25.45 25.31
N PHE A 740 20.53 24.84 24.17
CA PHE A 740 19.44 25.28 23.31
C PHE A 740 18.06 24.91 23.85
N ALA A 741 17.97 23.94 24.77
CA ALA A 741 16.73 23.63 25.47
C ALA A 741 16.28 24.79 26.38
N GLU A 742 17.22 25.64 26.84
CA GLU A 742 16.88 26.74 27.72
C GLU A 742 16.04 27.81 27.01
N GLY A 743 14.83 28.06 27.54
CA GLY A 743 13.87 29.02 26.98
C GLY A 743 12.88 28.40 26.00
N LEU A 744 13.00 27.11 25.68
CA LEU A 744 11.93 26.36 25.01
C LEU A 744 10.90 25.88 26.04
N ARG A 745 9.65 25.73 25.60
CA ARG A 745 8.62 25.03 26.40
C ARG A 745 9.01 23.55 26.48
N GLU A 746 8.72 22.91 27.60
CA GLU A 746 9.07 21.51 27.87
C GLU A 746 8.54 20.57 26.78
N GLU A 747 7.32 20.79 26.31
CA GLU A 747 6.68 20.03 25.21
C GLU A 747 7.38 20.17 23.84
N ARG A 748 8.24 21.19 23.64
CA ARG A 748 8.95 21.42 22.37
C ARG A 748 10.33 20.77 22.31
N ALA A 749 10.86 20.23 23.40
CA ALA A 749 12.22 19.70 23.45
C ALA A 749 12.24 18.26 23.95
N VAL A 750 12.91 17.38 23.21
CA VAL A 750 13.20 16.00 23.64
C VAL A 750 14.71 15.84 23.72
N LEU A 751 15.23 15.61 24.92
CA LEU A 751 16.64 15.40 25.18
C LEU A 751 16.98 13.91 25.12
N TYR A 752 18.09 13.59 24.47
CA TYR A 752 18.64 12.25 24.46
C TYR A 752 20.09 12.21 24.93
N GLY A 753 20.53 11.07 25.48
CA GLY A 753 21.90 10.93 25.95
C GLY A 753 22.23 9.58 26.57
N ILE A 754 23.50 9.33 26.87
CA ILE A 754 23.94 8.05 27.46
C ILE A 754 24.02 8.23 28.97
N GLN A 755 23.24 7.47 29.75
CA GLN A 755 23.17 7.60 31.20
C GLN A 755 24.10 6.64 31.95
N SER A 756 24.39 5.46 31.40
CA SER A 756 25.43 4.56 31.91
C SER A 756 26.14 3.82 30.78
N MET A 757 27.44 3.56 30.95
CA MET A 757 28.31 2.96 29.93
C MET A 757 29.36 2.08 30.61
N GLU A 758 29.79 1.01 29.96
CA GLU A 758 30.99 0.26 30.38
C GLU A 758 32.26 1.12 30.21
N SER A 759 33.32 0.80 30.96
CA SER A 759 34.57 1.57 30.95
C SER A 759 35.28 1.44 29.60
N ALA A 760 35.16 2.45 28.73
CA ALA A 760 35.92 2.57 27.48
C ALA A 760 36.97 3.70 27.53
N PRO A 761 38.11 3.57 26.84
CA PRO A 761 39.11 4.63 26.79
C PRO A 761 38.62 5.80 25.93
N VAL A 762 38.49 6.99 26.53
CA VAL A 762 38.01 8.20 25.84
C VAL A 762 39.17 9.12 25.42
N MET A 763 39.10 9.71 24.23
CA MET A 763 40.02 10.79 23.81
C MET A 763 39.41 12.16 24.16
N PRO A 764 39.80 12.81 25.27
CA PRO A 764 39.11 13.99 25.77
C PRO A 764 39.27 15.21 24.87
N GLU A 765 38.19 16.00 24.76
CA GLU A 765 38.18 17.36 24.19
C GLU A 765 37.70 18.36 25.25
N GLY A 766 38.41 19.47 25.45
CA GLY A 766 38.01 20.52 26.39
C GLY A 766 36.79 21.29 25.87
N ARG A 767 35.93 21.77 26.78
CA ARG A 767 34.75 22.56 26.40
C ARG A 767 34.51 23.70 27.38
N GLU A 768 34.24 24.88 26.85
CA GLU A 768 33.82 26.05 27.62
C GLU A 768 32.31 26.00 27.89
N CYS A 769 31.90 26.51 29.04
CA CYS A 769 30.51 26.61 29.43
C CYS A 769 29.82 27.67 28.55
N PRO A 770 28.69 27.33 27.88
CA PRO A 770 27.98 28.28 27.02
C PRO A 770 27.34 29.45 27.80
N LYS A 771 27.32 29.38 29.14
CA LYS A 771 26.75 30.44 30.00
C LYS A 771 27.77 31.45 30.49
N CYS A 772 28.95 31.00 30.93
CA CYS A 772 29.91 31.86 31.59
C CYS A 772 31.34 31.78 31.04
N GLY A 773 31.58 30.97 30.00
CA GLY A 773 32.89 30.82 29.35
C GLY A 773 33.94 30.02 30.15
N ASN A 774 33.64 29.59 31.38
CA ASN A 774 34.58 28.75 32.16
C ASN A 774 34.69 27.34 31.60
N ASN A 775 35.84 26.69 31.78
CA ASN A 775 36.02 25.29 31.40
C ASN A 775 35.07 24.37 32.19
N LEU A 776 34.38 23.49 31.47
CA LEU A 776 33.48 22.50 32.06
C LEU A 776 34.26 21.39 32.76
N LYS A 777 33.80 21.02 33.95
CA LYS A 777 34.29 19.84 34.67
C LYS A 777 33.40 18.66 34.30
N TYR A 778 34.01 17.59 33.78
CA TYR A 778 33.31 16.37 33.44
C TYR A 778 33.42 15.37 34.59
N THR A 779 32.28 14.86 35.07
CA THR A 779 32.23 13.73 35.99
C THR A 779 32.34 12.40 35.25
N ARG A 780 31.85 12.37 34.01
CA ARG A 780 31.98 11.24 33.09
C ARG A 780 32.13 11.78 31.68
N ARG A 781 32.99 11.15 30.87
CA ARG A 781 33.08 11.41 29.43
C ARG A 781 32.74 10.13 28.70
N THR A 782 32.00 10.26 27.62
CA THR A 782 31.64 9.16 26.72
C THR A 782 32.43 9.28 25.43
N MET A 783 32.54 10.49 24.86
CA MET A 783 33.21 10.72 23.58
C MET A 783 33.59 12.19 23.40
N GLY A 784 34.89 12.50 23.29
CA GLY A 784 35.35 13.88 23.05
C GLY A 784 34.85 14.88 24.11
N HIS A 785 33.93 15.76 23.72
CA HIS A 785 33.24 16.74 24.58
C HIS A 785 31.87 16.26 25.11
N LEU A 786 31.43 15.05 24.75
CA LEU A 786 30.18 14.45 25.20
C LEU A 786 30.36 13.75 26.56
N GLY A 787 29.36 13.89 27.43
CA GLY A 787 29.23 13.16 28.69
C GLY A 787 28.55 13.97 29.78
N ASP A 788 28.80 13.62 31.04
CA ASP A 788 28.26 14.33 32.20
C ASP A 788 29.18 15.48 32.59
N TYR A 789 28.67 16.70 32.48
CA TYR A 789 29.42 17.92 32.78
C TYR A 789 28.70 18.80 33.80
N GLN A 790 29.51 19.60 34.49
CA GLN A 790 29.06 20.65 35.40
C GLN A 790 30.02 21.86 35.34
N CYS A 791 29.46 23.04 35.54
CA CYS A 791 30.16 24.31 35.60
C CYS A 791 30.06 24.92 37.00
N VAL A 792 31.04 25.74 37.35
CA VAL A 792 31.03 26.54 38.59
C VAL A 792 29.85 27.54 38.66
N CYS A 793 29.26 27.93 37.52
CA CYS A 793 28.11 28.82 37.46
C CYS A 793 26.76 28.09 37.65
N GLY A 794 26.78 26.78 37.92
CA GLY A 794 25.59 25.94 38.09
C GLY A 794 25.06 25.29 36.81
N TYR A 795 25.58 25.64 35.63
CA TYR A 795 25.24 24.96 34.37
C TYR A 795 25.69 23.49 34.42
N ARG A 796 24.78 22.56 34.15
CA ARG A 796 25.03 21.11 34.23
C ARG A 796 24.28 20.38 33.14
N ARG A 797 24.70 19.15 32.85
CA ARG A 797 23.98 18.25 31.95
C ARG A 797 22.52 18.08 32.40
N PRO A 798 21.52 18.32 31.52
CA PRO A 798 20.12 18.04 31.83
C PRO A 798 19.85 16.52 31.79
N GLN A 799 18.75 16.09 32.41
CA GLN A 799 18.34 14.68 32.36
C GLN A 799 17.70 14.40 31.00
N PRO A 800 18.17 13.40 30.22
CA PRO A 800 17.51 13.02 28.98
C PRO A 800 16.20 12.26 29.23
N GLU A 801 15.22 12.42 28.35
CA GLU A 801 13.99 11.61 28.30
C GLU A 801 14.20 10.31 27.54
N VAL A 802 15.07 10.32 26.51
CA VAL A 802 15.44 9.15 25.71
C VAL A 802 16.88 8.78 26.00
N MET A 803 17.13 7.66 26.67
CA MET A 803 18.47 7.37 27.17
C MET A 803 18.94 5.95 26.94
N ALA A 804 20.26 5.81 26.85
CA ALA A 804 20.94 4.51 26.86
C ALA A 804 21.48 4.20 28.27
N LEU A 805 21.16 3.02 28.76
CA LEU A 805 21.81 2.38 29.90
C LEU A 805 22.71 1.25 29.41
N GLU A 806 23.73 0.89 30.20
CA GLU A 806 24.63 -0.22 29.90
C GLU A 806 25.17 -0.16 28.47
N ALA A 807 25.50 1.05 28.00
CA ALA A 807 25.94 1.25 26.63
C ALA A 807 27.33 0.65 26.40
N SER A 808 27.47 -0.02 25.25
CA SER A 808 28.70 -0.60 24.72
C SER A 808 28.79 -0.31 23.22
N ALA A 809 29.89 -0.72 22.57
CA ALA A 809 30.02 -0.59 21.13
C ALA A 809 28.96 -1.42 20.38
N ASP A 810 28.54 -2.56 20.92
CA ASP A 810 27.67 -3.52 20.23
C ASP A 810 26.18 -3.38 20.56
N GLY A 811 25.83 -2.54 21.53
CA GLY A 811 24.44 -2.41 21.98
C GLY A 811 24.26 -1.64 23.28
N PHE A 812 23.01 -1.44 23.67
CA PHE A 812 22.60 -0.71 24.86
C PHE A 812 21.18 -1.07 25.30
N LYS A 813 20.78 -0.68 26.51
CA LYS A 813 19.39 -0.67 26.97
C LYS A 813 18.75 0.69 26.67
N LEU A 814 17.81 0.71 25.73
CA LEU A 814 17.02 1.89 25.39
C LEU A 814 15.94 2.10 26.45
N VAL A 815 15.82 3.33 26.95
CA VAL A 815 14.78 3.76 27.89
C VAL A 815 14.06 4.97 27.30
N ILE A 816 12.73 4.88 27.20
CA ILE A 816 11.83 5.96 26.80
C ILE A 816 10.64 5.94 27.74
N GLY A 817 10.40 7.04 28.45
CA GLY A 817 9.36 7.09 29.48
C GLY A 817 9.55 6.02 30.56
N SER A 818 8.57 5.13 30.71
CA SER A 818 8.62 4.00 31.66
C SER A 818 9.09 2.68 31.04
N GLU A 819 9.30 2.66 29.72
CA GLU A 819 9.65 1.46 28.99
C GLU A 819 11.16 1.28 28.82
N MET A 820 11.57 0.01 28.79
CA MET A 820 12.95 -0.38 28.59
C MET A 820 13.04 -1.57 27.64
N ARG A 821 13.97 -1.53 26.69
CA ARG A 821 14.29 -2.64 25.76
C ARG A 821 15.78 -2.76 25.53
N ASN A 822 16.26 -3.97 25.26
CA ASN A 822 17.63 -4.19 24.81
C ASN A 822 17.71 -3.90 23.31
N VAL A 823 18.79 -3.25 22.88
CA VAL A 823 19.08 -2.92 21.49
C VAL A 823 20.46 -3.42 21.13
N LYS A 824 20.55 -4.19 20.06
CA LYS A 824 21.82 -4.62 19.46
C LYS A 824 22.14 -3.83 18.19
N LEU A 825 23.34 -3.26 18.12
CA LEU A 825 23.81 -2.55 16.94
C LEU A 825 24.51 -3.52 15.97
N ARG A 826 24.17 -3.45 14.68
CA ARG A 826 24.95 -4.13 13.63
C ARG A 826 26.18 -3.35 13.22
N THR A 827 26.14 -2.03 13.35
CA THR A 827 27.27 -1.13 13.14
C THR A 827 27.82 -0.70 14.50
N PRO A 828 28.90 -1.32 14.99
CA PRO A 828 29.39 -1.06 16.32
C PRO A 828 29.89 0.38 16.48
N GLY A 829 29.93 0.83 17.73
CA GLY A 829 30.61 2.02 18.19
C GLY A 829 29.73 2.98 18.99
N ILE A 830 30.33 3.64 19.98
CA ILE A 830 29.60 4.54 20.91
C ILE A 830 28.94 5.72 20.17
N PHE A 831 29.54 6.20 19.08
CA PHE A 831 28.93 7.24 18.25
C PHE A 831 27.64 6.76 17.57
N ASN A 832 27.52 5.48 17.26
CA ASN A 832 26.30 4.90 16.70
C ASN A 832 25.21 4.72 17.76
N VAL A 833 25.56 4.55 19.04
CA VAL A 833 24.59 4.64 20.14
C VAL A 833 23.95 6.03 20.17
N TYR A 834 24.75 7.11 20.08
CA TYR A 834 24.20 8.48 19.99
C TYR A 834 23.32 8.69 18.76
N ASN A 835 23.74 8.21 17.58
CA ASN A 835 22.93 8.32 16.36
C ASN A 835 21.60 7.55 16.50
N ALA A 836 21.64 6.37 17.13
CA ALA A 836 20.46 5.56 17.39
C ALA A 836 19.50 6.23 18.39
N LEU A 837 20.03 6.84 19.47
CA LEU A 837 19.22 7.60 20.42
C LEU A 837 18.59 8.85 19.79
N ALA A 838 19.33 9.57 18.94
CA ALA A 838 18.80 10.72 18.20
C ALA A 838 17.65 10.31 17.27
N ALA A 839 17.82 9.19 16.55
CA ALA A 839 16.79 8.62 15.68
C ALA A 839 15.58 8.11 16.48
N ALA A 840 15.81 7.41 17.60
CA ALA A 840 14.76 6.92 18.49
C ALA A 840 13.93 8.08 19.06
N ALA A 841 14.59 9.15 19.54
CA ALA A 841 13.90 10.32 20.05
C ALA A 841 13.06 11.01 18.97
N ALA A 842 13.57 11.15 17.74
CA ALA A 842 12.79 11.71 16.64
C ALA A 842 11.60 10.83 16.24
N ALA A 843 11.78 9.51 16.19
CA ALA A 843 10.71 8.55 15.89
C ALA A 843 9.63 8.54 16.98
N TRP A 844 10.04 8.57 18.25
CA TRP A 844 9.12 8.62 19.38
C TRP A 844 8.28 9.90 19.38
N SER A 845 8.87 11.05 19.05
CA SER A 845 8.14 12.32 18.86
C SER A 845 7.12 12.27 17.72
N LEU A 846 7.23 11.32 16.79
CA LEU A 846 6.26 11.06 15.72
C LEU A 846 5.21 9.99 16.10
N GLY A 847 5.22 9.51 17.36
CA GLY A 847 4.31 8.48 17.85
C GLY A 847 4.65 7.06 17.36
N VAL A 848 5.90 6.79 16.99
CA VAL A 848 6.35 5.42 16.68
C VAL A 848 6.52 4.62 17.96
N ASP A 849 6.02 3.38 17.96
CA ASP A 849 6.07 2.47 19.11
C ASP A 849 7.52 2.02 19.44
N MET A 850 7.77 1.74 20.72
CA MET A 850 9.06 1.27 21.22
C MET A 850 9.58 0.04 20.46
N ASP A 851 8.73 -0.95 20.19
CA ASP A 851 9.16 -2.20 19.57
C ASP A 851 9.55 -1.97 18.09
N ASP A 852 8.89 -1.05 17.39
CA ASP A 852 9.26 -0.60 16.05
C ASP A 852 10.58 0.16 16.02
N ILE A 853 10.81 1.04 17.01
CA ILE A 853 12.08 1.74 17.19
C ILE A 853 13.23 0.73 17.33
N VAL A 854 13.07 -0.26 18.20
CA VAL A 854 14.08 -1.31 18.41
C VAL A 854 14.32 -2.09 17.12
N ARG A 855 13.27 -2.63 16.48
CA ARG A 855 13.38 -3.36 15.20
C ARG A 855 14.10 -2.53 14.12
N GLY A 856 13.78 -1.25 14.04
CA GLY A 856 14.40 -0.31 13.11
C GLY A 856 15.89 -0.12 13.33
N ILE A 857 16.31 0.07 14.58
CA ILE A 857 17.72 0.21 14.94
C ILE A 857 18.48 -1.09 14.67
N GLU A 858 17.93 -2.24 15.06
CA GLU A 858 18.59 -3.54 14.93
C GLU A 858 18.67 -4.04 13.49
N SER A 859 17.81 -3.56 12.59
CA SER A 859 17.84 -3.87 11.16
C SER A 859 18.81 -3.01 10.36
N PHE A 860 19.20 -1.84 10.88
CA PHE A 860 20.07 -0.91 10.19
C PHE A 860 21.48 -1.51 10.00
N SER A 861 21.92 -1.64 8.75
CA SER A 861 23.19 -2.28 8.36
C SER A 861 24.32 -1.30 8.06
N GLY A 862 24.14 0.00 8.33
CA GLY A 862 25.13 1.04 8.08
C GLY A 862 24.92 1.86 6.82
N VAL A 863 25.74 2.90 6.68
CA VAL A 863 25.82 3.75 5.48
C VAL A 863 27.18 3.54 4.83
N ARG A 864 27.23 3.52 3.49
CA ARG A 864 28.49 3.50 2.74
C ARG A 864 29.44 4.59 3.23
N GLY A 865 30.71 4.24 3.46
CA GLY A 865 31.73 5.16 3.95
C GLY A 865 31.60 5.59 5.41
N ARG A 866 30.74 4.97 6.22
CA ARG A 866 30.64 5.22 7.67
C ARG A 866 31.02 3.96 8.43
N PHE A 867 32.26 3.91 8.91
CA PHE A 867 32.87 2.74 9.58
C PHE A 867 32.64 1.43 8.80
N GLN A 868 32.72 1.51 7.48
CA GLN A 868 32.38 0.41 6.57
C GLN A 868 33.51 -0.61 6.51
N LYS A 869 33.24 -1.86 6.85
CA LYS A 869 34.19 -2.96 6.69
C LYS A 869 34.26 -3.39 5.22
N LEU A 870 35.46 -3.36 4.63
CA LEU A 870 35.73 -3.78 3.25
C LEU A 870 36.38 -5.16 3.16
N MET A 871 37.12 -5.57 4.18
CA MET A 871 37.85 -6.84 4.23
C MET A 871 38.02 -7.31 5.69
N ASP A 872 38.08 -8.63 5.91
CA ASP A 872 38.21 -9.24 7.24
C ASP A 872 39.65 -9.52 7.70
N SER A 873 40.57 -9.88 6.78
CA SER A 873 41.94 -10.27 7.11
C SER A 873 42.94 -9.82 6.02
N PRO A 874 43.75 -8.76 6.23
CA PRO A 874 43.68 -7.83 7.37
C PRO A 874 42.32 -7.14 7.44
N ARG A 875 41.93 -6.66 8.62
CA ARG A 875 40.65 -5.95 8.79
C ARG A 875 40.75 -4.58 8.12
N VAL A 876 40.05 -4.35 7.00
CA VAL A 876 40.04 -3.06 6.30
C VAL A 876 38.75 -2.31 6.58
N ILE A 877 38.86 -1.08 7.10
CA ILE A 877 37.74 -0.20 7.44
C ILE A 877 37.87 1.10 6.65
N LEU A 878 36.77 1.54 6.04
CA LEU A 878 36.63 2.79 5.32
C LEU A 878 35.71 3.76 6.08
N ASP A 879 36.19 4.97 6.35
CA ASP A 879 35.39 6.04 6.95
C ASP A 879 35.59 7.41 6.26
N TYR A 880 34.51 8.15 6.08
CA TYR A 880 34.49 9.49 5.49
C TYR A 880 35.07 10.59 6.40
N ALA A 881 35.50 10.27 7.62
CA ALA A 881 36.08 11.22 8.56
C ALA A 881 37.14 12.12 7.91
N HIS A 882 36.84 13.43 7.85
CA HIS A 882 37.69 14.45 7.21
C HIS A 882 37.91 15.70 8.10
N ASN A 883 37.28 15.74 9.28
CA ASN A 883 37.47 16.77 10.29
C ASN A 883 38.03 16.13 11.59
N PRO A 884 38.66 16.90 12.49
CA PRO A 884 39.26 16.37 13.72
C PRO A 884 38.28 15.59 14.60
N ALA A 885 37.03 16.04 14.73
CA ALA A 885 36.03 15.38 15.56
C ALA A 885 35.64 13.98 15.02
N GLY A 886 35.48 13.85 13.70
CA GLY A 886 35.20 12.57 13.04
C GLY A 886 36.38 11.62 13.09
N VAL A 887 37.61 12.11 12.87
CA VAL A 887 38.82 11.27 13.00
C VAL A 887 38.99 10.79 14.44
N ARG A 888 38.77 11.66 15.44
CA ARG A 888 38.79 11.30 16.86
C ARG A 888 37.78 10.20 17.19
N ALA A 889 36.57 10.26 16.61
CA ALA A 889 35.53 9.25 16.79
C ALA A 889 36.00 7.85 16.38
N VAL A 890 36.50 7.75 15.15
CA VAL A 890 36.94 6.49 14.54
C VAL A 890 38.19 5.97 15.24
N MET A 891 39.15 6.85 15.57
CA MET A 891 40.36 6.47 16.30
C MET A 891 40.08 6.00 17.73
N GLN A 892 39.09 6.60 18.42
CA GLN A 892 38.68 6.14 19.74
C GLN A 892 38.10 4.72 19.69
N GLU A 893 37.30 4.41 18.67
CA GLU A 893 36.71 3.09 18.47
C GLU A 893 37.77 2.02 18.16
N LEU A 894 38.80 2.38 17.41
CA LEU A 894 39.91 1.50 17.07
C LEU A 894 41.03 1.48 18.12
N LYS A 895 40.80 2.09 19.29
CA LYS A 895 41.79 2.09 20.35
C LYS A 895 41.77 0.74 21.07
N GLY A 896 42.88 0.02 20.99
CA GLY A 896 43.02 -1.31 21.61
C GLY A 896 42.56 -2.45 20.71
N THR A 897 42.56 -2.26 19.38
CA THR A 897 42.44 -3.36 18.41
C THR A 897 43.54 -4.40 18.65
N ASP A 898 43.21 -5.68 18.48
CA ASP A 898 44.22 -6.72 18.35
C ASP A 898 45.05 -6.45 17.08
N GLY A 899 46.39 -6.58 17.15
CA GLY A 899 47.30 -6.27 16.05
C GLY A 899 47.70 -4.79 15.91
N ARG A 900 48.32 -4.42 14.78
CA ARG A 900 48.75 -3.03 14.49
C ARG A 900 47.63 -2.24 13.82
N LEU A 901 47.55 -0.95 14.16
CA LEU A 901 46.69 0.00 13.47
C LEU A 901 47.46 0.75 12.38
N ILE A 902 47.11 0.52 11.12
CA ILE A 902 47.67 1.18 9.94
C ILE A 902 46.63 2.17 9.39
N VAL A 903 46.96 3.46 9.36
CA VAL A 903 46.02 4.51 8.90
C VAL A 903 46.45 5.07 7.55
N VAL A 904 45.60 4.92 6.53
CA VAL A 904 45.69 5.62 5.24
C VAL A 904 44.93 6.94 5.35
N ASN A 905 45.66 8.05 5.41
CA ASN A 905 45.09 9.38 5.55
C ASN A 905 44.99 10.08 4.20
N THR A 906 43.79 10.16 3.62
CA THR A 906 43.54 10.85 2.34
C THR A 906 43.05 12.28 2.52
N VAL A 907 42.92 12.76 3.76
CA VAL A 907 42.25 14.01 4.09
C VAL A 907 43.07 15.22 3.64
N ALA A 908 42.38 16.24 3.14
CA ALA A 908 42.83 17.63 3.19
C ALA A 908 41.73 18.46 3.86
N SER A 909 42.01 18.96 5.06
CA SER A 909 41.01 19.60 5.92
C SER A 909 40.49 20.89 5.30
N GLU A 910 39.17 21.12 5.39
CA GLU A 910 38.56 22.41 5.00
C GLU A 910 38.99 23.56 5.92
N SER A 911 39.45 23.23 7.12
CA SER A 911 40.02 24.19 8.08
C SER A 911 41.48 24.54 7.74
N GLY A 912 42.01 24.01 6.63
CA GLY A 912 43.38 24.23 6.19
C GLY A 912 44.40 23.52 7.07
N ILE A 913 45.62 24.07 7.11
CA ILE A 913 46.78 23.40 7.72
C ILE A 913 46.62 23.13 9.21
N ASP A 914 45.90 23.98 9.95
CA ASP A 914 45.67 23.77 11.38
C ASP A 914 44.79 22.54 11.62
N GLY A 915 43.77 22.35 10.80
CA GLY A 915 42.93 21.15 10.82
C GLY A 915 43.71 19.89 10.40
N ASP A 916 44.58 20.00 9.40
CA ASP A 916 45.46 18.90 8.99
C ASP A 916 46.42 18.49 10.12
N LEU A 917 47.01 19.46 10.83
CA LEU A 917 47.90 19.24 11.97
C LEU A 917 47.15 18.61 13.16
N GLU A 918 45.92 19.06 13.43
CA GLU A 918 45.09 18.46 14.48
C GLU A 918 44.75 17.00 14.14
N ILE A 919 44.34 16.71 12.90
CA ILE A 919 44.12 15.35 12.42
C ILE A 919 45.39 14.51 12.58
N ALA A 920 46.54 15.01 12.13
CA ALA A 920 47.82 14.30 12.32
C ALA A 920 48.10 14.03 13.81
N SER A 921 47.78 14.95 14.71
CA SER A 921 47.99 14.76 16.16
C SER A 921 47.10 13.64 16.75
N LEU A 922 45.91 13.43 16.19
CA LEU A 922 45.00 12.34 16.60
C LEU A 922 45.49 10.97 16.12
N LEU A 923 46.23 10.93 15.02
CA LEU A 923 46.80 9.70 14.46
C LEU A 923 48.08 9.26 15.17
N LYS A 924 48.57 9.98 16.19
CA LYS A 924 49.80 9.63 16.94
C LYS A 924 49.74 8.25 17.62
N ASP A 925 48.54 7.76 17.89
CA ASP A 925 48.32 6.48 18.55
C ASP A 925 48.38 5.31 17.54
N ALA A 926 48.23 5.56 16.23
CA ALA A 926 48.39 4.54 15.18
C ALA A 926 49.82 4.02 15.08
N ASP A 927 50.02 2.75 14.73
CA ASP A 927 51.36 2.15 14.61
C ASP A 927 52.06 2.56 13.32
N THR A 928 51.29 2.73 12.24
CA THR A 928 51.78 3.24 10.97
C THR A 928 50.78 4.22 10.36
N VAL A 929 51.27 5.34 9.82
CA VAL A 929 50.45 6.30 9.07
C VAL A 929 50.99 6.43 7.64
N ILE A 930 50.10 6.29 6.66
CA ILE A 930 50.37 6.47 5.23
C ILE A 930 49.62 7.72 4.76
N PRO A 931 50.30 8.88 4.66
CA PRO A 931 49.67 10.09 4.15
C PRO A 931 49.53 10.03 2.62
N ALA A 932 48.30 9.82 2.14
CA ALA A 932 48.01 9.70 0.72
C ALA A 932 47.93 11.07 0.01
N SER A 933 47.39 12.09 0.69
CA SER A 933 47.29 13.45 0.14
C SER A 933 48.55 14.28 0.37
N TYR A 934 48.73 15.33 -0.43
CA TYR A 934 49.79 16.32 -0.20
C TYR A 934 49.65 17.04 1.15
N ALA A 935 48.42 17.35 1.56
CA ALA A 935 48.12 18.01 2.83
C ALA A 935 48.47 17.10 4.02
N ALA A 936 47.98 15.85 4.02
CA ALA A 936 48.31 14.85 5.04
C ALA A 936 49.82 14.62 5.12
N ARG A 937 50.52 14.59 3.98
CA ARG A 937 51.97 14.42 3.94
C ARG A 937 52.68 15.54 4.70
N ARG A 938 52.31 16.80 4.48
CA ARG A 938 52.92 17.94 5.17
C ARG A 938 52.64 17.92 6.68
N ALA A 939 51.40 17.61 7.06
CA ALA A 939 51.00 17.58 8.47
C ALA A 939 51.60 16.40 9.24
N SER A 940 51.84 15.26 8.56
CA SER A 940 52.44 14.06 9.17
C SER A 940 53.86 14.28 9.72
N SER A 941 54.50 15.40 9.42
CA SER A 941 55.84 15.75 9.96
C SER A 941 55.89 15.87 11.49
N ILE A 942 54.75 16.06 12.16
CA ILE A 942 54.67 16.13 13.63
C ILE A 942 54.63 14.75 14.32
N LEU A 943 54.43 13.67 13.56
CA LEU A 943 54.31 12.32 14.08
C LEU A 943 55.70 11.76 14.46
N SER A 944 55.80 11.17 15.66
CA SER A 944 57.02 10.52 16.15
C SER A 944 57.10 9.02 15.85
N LYS A 945 56.01 8.39 15.40
CA LYS A 945 55.91 6.98 15.00
C LYS A 945 56.22 6.77 13.50
N ARG A 946 56.11 5.51 13.03
CA ARG A 946 56.43 5.11 11.64
C ARG A 946 55.48 5.75 10.63
N VAL A 947 55.97 6.73 9.86
CA VAL A 947 55.27 7.31 8.70
C VAL A 947 55.81 6.65 7.43
N VAL A 948 54.94 6.07 6.60
CA VAL A 948 55.31 5.48 5.31
C VAL A 948 54.89 6.42 4.20
N HIS A 949 55.85 7.09 3.59
CA HIS A 949 55.62 8.01 2.49
C HIS A 949 55.48 7.28 1.15
N ILE A 950 54.47 7.67 0.36
CA ILE A 950 54.29 7.25 -1.03
C ILE A 950 54.78 8.33 -2.00
N GLU A 951 55.11 7.99 -3.25
CA GLU A 951 55.67 8.96 -4.21
C GLU A 951 54.60 9.91 -4.75
N SER A 952 53.41 9.42 -5.08
CA SER A 952 52.32 10.26 -5.63
C SER A 952 51.89 11.38 -4.68
N SER A 953 51.98 11.19 -3.36
CA SER A 953 51.62 12.20 -2.34
C SER A 953 52.51 13.47 -2.37
N ARG A 954 53.63 13.47 -3.11
CA ARG A 954 54.45 14.68 -3.31
C ARG A 954 53.76 15.71 -4.20
N LYS A 955 52.84 15.27 -5.07
CA LYS A 955 52.11 16.13 -6.00
C LYS A 955 50.85 16.66 -5.33
N ARG A 956 50.56 17.94 -5.53
CA ARG A 956 49.28 18.53 -5.13
C ARG A 956 48.20 18.02 -6.09
N ALA A 957 47.20 17.33 -5.57
CA ALA A 957 46.08 16.82 -6.33
C ALA A 957 44.78 16.97 -5.52
N GLY A 958 43.68 17.26 -6.20
CA GLY A 958 42.41 17.56 -5.55
C GLY A 958 42.36 18.94 -4.88
N ALA A 959 41.15 19.42 -4.63
CA ALA A 959 40.84 20.60 -3.80
C ALA A 959 39.77 20.23 -2.78
N GLY A 960 39.73 20.91 -1.63
CA GLY A 960 38.78 20.59 -0.55
C GLY A 960 39.03 19.21 0.08
N THR A 961 37.98 18.62 0.66
CA THR A 961 37.99 17.36 1.42
C THR A 961 38.42 16.14 0.62
N LEU A 962 38.33 16.20 -0.72
CA LEU A 962 38.77 15.14 -1.62
C LEU A 962 40.20 14.72 -1.32
N GLY A 963 41.09 15.72 -1.13
CA GLY A 963 42.45 15.61 -0.61
C GLY A 963 43.46 14.80 -1.43
N ALA A 964 43.06 13.64 -1.96
CA ALA A 964 43.88 12.72 -2.74
C ALA A 964 43.21 12.38 -4.08
N SER A 965 44.01 12.20 -5.13
CA SER A 965 43.57 11.64 -6.41
C SER A 965 43.34 10.12 -6.31
N ARG A 966 42.68 9.55 -7.32
CA ARG A 966 42.55 8.09 -7.46
C ARG A 966 43.90 7.38 -7.40
N GLU A 967 44.88 7.82 -8.19
CA GLU A 967 46.26 7.29 -8.18
C GLU A 967 46.89 7.31 -6.77
N GLN A 968 46.69 8.39 -6.02
CA GLN A 968 47.23 8.52 -4.65
C GLN A 968 46.56 7.56 -3.67
N VAL A 969 45.24 7.36 -3.77
CA VAL A 969 44.51 6.43 -2.92
C VAL A 969 44.90 4.99 -3.24
N GLU A 970 44.96 4.62 -4.52
CA GLU A 970 45.36 3.28 -4.96
C GLU A 970 46.79 2.94 -4.50
N GLU A 971 47.77 3.84 -4.69
CA GLU A 971 49.15 3.64 -4.20
C GLU A 971 49.19 3.50 -2.66
N ALA A 972 48.45 4.33 -1.92
CA ALA A 972 48.43 4.30 -0.47
C ALA A 972 47.79 3.03 0.10
N VAL A 973 46.65 2.61 -0.47
CA VAL A 973 45.93 1.40 -0.06
C VAL A 973 46.74 0.16 -0.40
N SER A 974 47.31 0.08 -1.61
CA SER A 974 48.24 -0.97 -1.99
C SER A 974 49.39 -1.07 -0.98
N LYS A 975 49.99 0.07 -0.63
CA LYS A 975 51.10 0.09 0.33
C LYS A 975 50.69 -0.34 1.74
N ALA A 976 49.48 -0.01 2.17
CA ALA A 976 48.94 -0.46 3.46
C ALA A 976 48.75 -1.98 3.49
N LEU A 977 48.18 -2.55 2.42
CA LEU A 977 47.95 -3.99 2.30
C LEU A 977 49.26 -4.78 2.18
N GLU A 978 50.28 -4.25 1.50
CA GLU A 978 51.61 -4.87 1.41
C GLU A 978 52.29 -5.03 2.78
N ILE A 979 52.06 -4.11 3.71
CA ILE A 979 52.71 -4.11 5.03
C ILE A 979 51.87 -4.72 6.14
N ALA A 980 50.58 -4.97 5.89
CA ALA A 980 49.63 -5.48 6.88
C ALA A 980 49.77 -7.00 7.08
N GLU A 981 49.68 -7.43 8.34
CA GLU A 981 49.58 -8.83 8.74
C GLU A 981 48.10 -9.22 8.94
N PRO A 982 47.72 -10.51 8.95
CA PRO A 982 46.32 -10.94 9.06
C PRO A 982 45.54 -10.34 10.24
N ASP A 983 46.21 -10.14 11.38
CA ASP A 983 45.61 -9.60 12.60
C ASP A 983 45.59 -8.06 12.63
N ASP A 984 46.20 -7.37 11.65
CA ASP A 984 46.25 -5.92 11.62
C ASP A 984 44.92 -5.30 11.18
N THR A 985 44.69 -4.05 11.60
CA THR A 985 43.58 -3.21 11.11
C THR A 985 44.10 -2.09 10.22
N VAL A 986 43.60 -2.01 8.99
CA VAL A 986 43.84 -0.91 8.05
C VAL A 986 42.63 0.03 8.05
N LEU A 987 42.82 1.25 8.54
CA LEU A 987 41.81 2.31 8.50
C LEU A 987 42.10 3.27 7.34
N ILE A 988 41.12 3.47 6.47
CA ILE A 988 41.15 4.44 5.37
C ILE A 988 40.22 5.60 5.71
N ILE A 989 40.76 6.82 5.83
CA ILE A 989 39.98 8.02 6.17
C ILE A 989 39.99 9.08 5.06
N GLY A 990 38.84 9.74 4.87
CA GLY A 990 38.65 10.92 4.03
C GLY A 990 37.84 10.68 2.76
N GLU A 991 37.43 11.76 2.09
CA GLU A 991 36.58 11.70 0.89
C GLU A 991 37.27 10.99 -0.28
N GLY A 992 38.58 11.19 -0.47
CA GLY A 992 39.35 10.47 -1.49
C GLY A 992 39.28 8.95 -1.29
N GLY A 993 39.49 8.48 -0.05
CA GLY A 993 39.31 7.08 0.31
C GLY A 993 37.89 6.58 0.02
N PHE A 994 36.87 7.35 0.43
CA PHE A 994 35.46 7.02 0.19
C PHE A 994 35.13 6.83 -1.29
N ARG A 995 35.68 7.69 -2.17
CA ARG A 995 35.41 7.62 -3.60
C ARG A 995 36.15 6.50 -4.33
N TYR A 996 37.36 6.15 -3.90
CA TYR A 996 38.26 5.34 -4.73
C TYR A 996 38.72 4.02 -4.09
N ALA A 997 38.71 3.89 -2.76
CA ALA A 997 39.32 2.72 -2.10
C ALA A 997 38.51 1.44 -2.31
N GLU A 998 37.18 1.51 -2.22
CA GLU A 998 36.32 0.34 -2.34
C GLU A 998 36.42 -0.31 -3.72
N ASP A 999 36.41 0.50 -4.78
CA ASP A 999 36.52 0.03 -6.17
C ASP A 999 37.90 -0.58 -6.48
N TYR A 1000 38.94 -0.20 -5.74
CA TYR A 1000 40.28 -0.76 -5.88
C TYR A 1000 40.47 -2.07 -5.10
N ILE A 1001 39.81 -2.18 -3.94
CA ILE A 1001 39.91 -3.36 -3.06
C ILE A 1001 39.07 -4.54 -3.59
N ARG A 1002 37.95 -4.24 -4.26
CA ARG A 1002 37.13 -5.22 -4.97
C ARG A 1002 37.83 -5.68 -6.24
#